data_AF-A0A7Z8SEW4-F1
#
_entry.id   AF-A0A7Z8SEW4-F1
#
_cell.length_a   1.000
_cell.length_b   1.000
_cell.length_c   1.000
_cell.angle_alpha   90.00
_cell.angle_beta   90.00
_cell.angle_gamma   90.00
#
_symmetry.space_group_name_H-M   'P 1'
#
loop_
_entity.id
_entity.type
_entity.pdbx_description
1 polymer ?
#
loop_
_entity_poly.entity_id
_entity_poly.type
_entity_poly.pdbx_seq_one_letter_code
_entity_poly.pdbx_strand_id
1 'polypeptide(L)'
;MKQNSKKRNKEIAIKAFIAVNVLASPFIGGITGITKVAAEEQQVSTERIFHVIGKGNIEQLRDRDRRQFRFSPYEPTGLYASPNEKITIQVDGTQNIQAYIGTFSYEGAWYEDSLVKSFTLKPGENTIESPNGGMIYLSNPVQGGTVKAEIKTGGTATPLFELGKHTQQDLVDMLNKYPDAHAVELKGKRSLITASPARVKKYLIDSNTDPVELLKKIDESIRIEDRVSGLSEEEADKHYVHFVEDTHSELYMYAYNNRTAYIGDAIQNVLDIKKFTKDGWGPWHEMGHQRQQIPWMWDGLGEVTTNIYSMSVQRAFGNPSRLETGGTYKKAFTYLSKPQSEKDYNKIDDVFVKVTMFWQLDLAFEEEFYPKLHQAYRSIPNEELPKTSDEKIQAFIYNTSKVAKQNLLPFFDKWGLIATPETRQKIEALNYSTLTAPIWEATDSKPVKANVLKLGGRVWEDSNQNGMQDQSEKGMEGVRVQLLDKDGNVLKEVKTNQEGHYLFDGLAENTYRVQVEKPSGYVFAPKQSGQDVTVDSNVSETGVTDAITLLHEDLTIDAGVNKKIFKDVPQGHWAFQAIYDLANEGIIAGYGNGMFGMGDDVTREQVAALIYRALHIEKQDKYENPYGDIDKNSTMFPEEILALTKQGILKGDDQGNFRPKDTITRAEMAQVIMKAFKLDVKAPHNFNDVPTNSWAKDAISAVQSNHIAAGVGEGRFAPDMKVTREQYAQFLYNAILNERSHQ
;
A
#
# COMPACT_ATOMS: atom_id res chain seq x y z
N MET A 1 31.99 31.35 33.66
CA MET A 1 32.65 31.20 34.98
C MET A 1 31.85 30.20 35.82
N LYS A 2 32.53 29.13 36.30
CA LYS A 2 32.29 28.23 37.46
C LYS A 2 30.89 27.60 37.65
N GLN A 3 30.69 26.27 37.48
CA GLN A 3 30.91 25.14 38.42
C GLN A 3 30.21 25.34 39.79
N ASN A 4 29.50 24.40 40.46
CA ASN A 4 29.38 22.93 40.53
C ASN A 4 27.97 22.62 41.17
N SER A 5 27.33 21.46 41.08
CA SER A 5 27.71 20.20 41.76
C SER A 5 26.70 19.05 41.50
N LYS A 6 27.19 17.82 41.72
CA LYS A 6 26.66 16.47 41.39
C LYS A 6 25.68 15.87 42.42
N LYS A 7 24.86 14.89 41.99
CA LYS A 7 24.70 13.50 42.55
C LYS A 7 23.78 12.67 41.61
N ARG A 8 24.26 11.55 41.02
CA ARG A 8 24.11 10.11 41.39
C ARG A 8 22.65 9.63 41.43
N ASN A 9 22.22 8.46 40.96
CA ASN A 9 22.79 7.25 40.34
C ASN A 9 21.59 6.45 39.76
N LYS A 10 21.77 5.68 38.69
CA LYS A 10 20.86 4.60 38.26
C LYS A 10 21.64 3.27 38.24
N GLU A 11 21.18 2.31 39.04
CA GLU A 11 21.33 0.86 38.81
C GLU A 11 20.04 0.40 38.06
N ILE A 12 19.91 -0.68 37.27
CA ILE A 12 20.20 -2.10 37.49
C ILE A 12 20.15 -2.86 36.13
N ALA A 13 21.07 -3.83 35.98
CA ALA A 13 21.09 -5.11 35.22
C ALA A 13 20.77 -5.15 33.69
N ILE A 14 21.45 -5.94 32.85
CA ILE A 14 21.56 -7.42 32.87
C ILE A 14 22.89 -7.93 32.22
N LYS A 15 23.52 -8.95 32.83
CA LYS A 15 24.62 -9.82 32.32
C LYS A 15 24.01 -10.95 31.45
N ALA A 16 24.64 -11.58 30.45
CA ALA A 16 25.90 -12.34 30.40
C ALA A 16 26.25 -12.65 28.91
N PHE A 17 27.48 -12.49 28.42
CA PHE A 17 28.65 -13.40 28.40
C PHE A 17 28.45 -14.77 27.71
N ILE A 18 29.16 -15.00 26.59
CA ILE A 18 30.13 -16.09 26.33
C ILE A 18 31.08 -15.59 25.21
N ALA A 19 32.37 -15.45 25.53
CA ALA A 19 33.47 -15.35 24.57
C ALA A 19 34.55 -16.34 25.01
N VAL A 20 35.02 -17.17 24.08
CA VAL A 20 36.01 -18.22 24.31
C VAL A 20 37.42 -17.63 24.19
N ASN A 21 38.22 -17.86 25.23
CA ASN A 21 39.65 -17.56 25.33
C ASN A 21 40.50 -18.52 24.49
N VAL A 22 41.60 -18.01 23.91
CA VAL A 22 42.87 -18.77 23.86
C VAL A 22 44.02 -17.85 24.30
N LEU A 23 44.88 -18.46 25.12
CA LEU A 23 45.88 -17.91 26.03
C LEU A 23 47.09 -17.27 25.34
N ALA A 24 47.63 -16.22 25.97
CA ALA A 24 49.00 -15.78 25.81
C ALA A 24 49.64 -15.61 27.20
N SER A 25 50.89 -16.08 27.34
CA SER A 25 51.79 -15.74 28.44
C SER A 25 53.24 -16.16 28.10
N PRO A 26 54.25 -15.53 28.73
CA PRO A 26 55.25 -14.78 27.98
C PRO A 26 56.69 -15.27 28.21
N PHE A 27 57.65 -14.81 27.39
CA PHE A 27 59.06 -14.78 27.78
C PHE A 27 59.76 -13.50 27.28
N ILE A 28 60.56 -12.95 28.18
CA ILE A 28 61.35 -11.71 28.11
C ILE A 28 62.73 -12.01 27.50
N GLY A 29 63.29 -11.05 26.75
CA GLY A 29 64.74 -10.94 26.56
C GLY A 29 65.12 -10.28 25.24
N GLY A 30 65.47 -8.98 25.27
CA GLY A 30 66.02 -8.27 24.13
C GLY A 30 67.50 -8.55 23.89
N ILE A 31 67.99 -8.22 22.69
CA ILE A 31 69.26 -7.52 22.39
C ILE A 31 69.25 -7.14 20.90
N THR A 32 69.82 -5.98 20.65
CA THR A 32 70.00 -5.18 19.43
C THR A 32 70.63 -5.89 18.22
N GLY A 33 70.16 -5.53 17.02
CA GLY A 33 70.85 -5.82 15.75
C GLY A 33 70.21 -5.07 14.58
N ILE A 34 70.85 -3.99 14.15
CA ILE A 34 70.49 -3.21 12.96
C ILE A 34 70.83 -4.04 11.72
N THR A 35 69.83 -4.32 10.88
CA THR A 35 70.05 -4.64 9.46
C THR A 35 68.96 -3.99 8.63
N LYS A 36 69.38 -3.04 7.77
CA LYS A 36 68.63 -2.55 6.61
C LYS A 36 68.14 -3.76 5.81
N VAL A 37 66.83 -3.93 5.71
CA VAL A 37 66.22 -4.73 4.64
C VAL A 37 65.72 -3.72 3.62
N ALA A 38 66.30 -3.81 2.41
CA ALA A 38 65.91 -3.03 1.26
C ALA A 38 64.42 -3.20 1.00
N ALA A 39 63.74 -2.09 0.71
CA ALA A 39 62.41 -2.11 0.16
C ALA A 39 62.48 -2.82 -1.21
N GLU A 40 61.94 -4.03 -1.30
CA GLU A 40 61.53 -4.58 -2.58
C GLU A 40 60.34 -3.75 -3.06
N GLU A 41 60.58 -2.91 -4.06
CA GLU A 41 59.53 -2.32 -4.88
C GLU A 41 58.70 -3.47 -5.49
N GLN A 42 57.51 -3.70 -4.93
CA GLN A 42 56.47 -4.43 -5.65
C GLN A 42 56.05 -3.59 -6.84
N GLN A 43 56.71 -3.84 -7.97
CA GLN A 43 56.32 -3.36 -9.28
C GLN A 43 55.01 -4.05 -9.66
N VAL A 44 53.87 -3.49 -9.23
CA VAL A 44 52.54 -3.92 -9.68
C VAL A 44 52.50 -3.69 -11.20
N SER A 45 52.51 -4.76 -12.00
CA SER A 45 52.27 -4.64 -13.43
C SER A 45 50.85 -4.09 -13.63
N THR A 46 50.74 -2.89 -14.17
CA THR A 46 49.45 -2.29 -14.56
C THR A 46 48.93 -3.01 -15.80
N GLU A 47 48.36 -4.21 -15.65
CA GLU A 47 47.68 -4.90 -16.75
C GLU A 47 46.47 -4.07 -17.21
N ARG A 48 46.51 -3.58 -18.45
CA ARG A 48 45.45 -2.77 -19.08
C ARG A 48 44.44 -3.67 -19.78
N ILE A 49 43.89 -4.61 -19.03
CA ILE A 49 42.94 -5.63 -19.51
C ILE A 49 41.51 -5.22 -19.13
N PHE A 50 40.63 -5.17 -20.13
CA PHE A 50 39.24 -4.76 -20.01
C PHE A 50 38.30 -5.89 -20.41
N HIS A 51 37.31 -6.14 -19.55
CA HIS A 51 36.21 -7.06 -19.82
C HIS A 51 34.99 -6.26 -20.31
N VAL A 52 34.89 -6.07 -21.63
CA VAL A 52 33.87 -5.20 -22.25
C VAL A 52 32.54 -5.94 -22.35
N ILE A 53 31.64 -5.63 -21.42
CA ILE A 53 30.30 -6.23 -21.33
C ILE A 53 29.45 -5.78 -22.52
N GLY A 54 28.76 -6.73 -23.15
CA GLY A 54 27.82 -6.45 -24.24
C GLY A 54 26.55 -5.76 -23.76
N LYS A 55 26.38 -4.49 -24.11
CA LYS A 55 25.24 -3.65 -23.71
C LYS A 55 24.17 -3.50 -24.79
N GLY A 56 24.38 -4.11 -25.96
CA GLY A 56 23.47 -4.00 -27.09
C GLY A 56 23.71 -2.78 -27.98
N ASN A 57 22.93 -2.67 -29.05
CA ASN A 57 23.07 -1.60 -30.02
C ASN A 57 22.26 -0.37 -29.59
N ILE A 58 22.93 0.77 -29.41
CA ILE A 58 22.33 2.03 -28.93
C ILE A 58 21.19 2.56 -29.81
N GLU A 59 21.24 2.36 -31.14
CA GLU A 59 20.20 2.82 -32.05
C GLU A 59 18.95 1.93 -31.93
N GLN A 60 19.15 0.61 -31.89
CA GLN A 60 18.06 -0.35 -31.70
C GLN A 60 17.35 -0.15 -30.35
N LEU A 61 18.11 0.14 -29.29
CA LEU A 61 17.54 0.41 -27.95
C LEU A 61 16.77 1.73 -27.92
N ARG A 62 17.28 2.80 -28.56
CA ARG A 62 16.53 4.05 -28.74
C ARG A 62 15.21 3.80 -29.46
N ASP A 63 15.24 3.07 -30.57
CA ASP A 63 14.07 2.80 -31.41
C ASP A 63 13.06 1.88 -30.74
N ARG A 64 13.52 0.87 -29.99
CA ARG A 64 12.70 0.01 -29.11
C ARG A 64 11.95 0.85 -28.08
N ASP A 65 12.64 1.81 -27.47
CA ASP A 65 12.07 2.65 -26.42
C ASP A 65 11.27 3.84 -26.95
N ARG A 66 11.27 4.05 -28.28
CA ARG A 66 10.63 5.17 -28.99
C ARG A 66 11.20 6.55 -28.63
N ARG A 67 12.45 6.60 -28.17
CA ARG A 67 13.10 7.82 -27.66
C ARG A 67 13.68 8.68 -28.77
N GLN A 68 13.86 9.97 -28.51
CA GLN A 68 14.54 10.88 -29.45
C GLN A 68 16.06 10.70 -29.46
N PHE A 69 16.65 10.54 -28.28
CA PHE A 69 18.11 10.47 -28.13
C PHE A 69 18.54 9.10 -27.62
N ARG A 70 19.69 8.63 -28.11
CA ARG A 70 20.36 7.43 -27.59
C ARG A 70 21.25 7.77 -26.40
N PHE A 71 21.51 6.79 -25.54
CA PHE A 71 22.46 6.89 -24.43
C PHE A 71 23.92 6.70 -24.88
N SER A 72 24.87 6.84 -23.94
CA SER A 72 26.30 6.79 -24.24
C SER A 72 26.76 5.37 -24.59
N PRO A 73 27.48 5.17 -25.71
CA PRO A 73 28.06 3.86 -26.02
C PRO A 73 29.26 3.50 -25.13
N TYR A 74 29.76 4.45 -24.34
CA TYR A 74 31.07 4.36 -23.71
C TYR A 74 31.13 3.37 -22.55
N GLU A 75 32.21 2.60 -22.53
CA GLU A 75 32.78 1.99 -21.34
C GLU A 75 34.16 2.65 -21.10
N PRO A 76 34.34 3.40 -19.99
CA PRO A 76 35.57 4.16 -19.75
C PRO A 76 36.74 3.24 -19.43
N THR A 77 37.93 3.60 -19.94
CA THR A 77 39.18 2.84 -19.71
C THR A 77 40.09 3.48 -18.67
N GLY A 78 39.87 4.75 -18.31
CA GLY A 78 40.79 5.51 -17.48
C GLY A 78 42.11 5.86 -18.18
N LEU A 79 42.10 5.88 -19.52
CA LEU A 79 43.25 6.25 -20.36
C LEU A 79 42.91 7.43 -21.27
N TYR A 80 43.90 8.30 -21.47
CA TYR A 80 43.88 9.43 -22.39
C TYR A 80 44.91 9.23 -23.50
N ALA A 81 44.50 9.41 -24.76
CA ALA A 81 45.39 9.43 -25.92
C ALA A 81 45.77 10.87 -26.26
N SER A 82 47.06 11.15 -26.40
CA SER A 82 47.52 12.44 -26.94
C SER A 82 47.15 12.56 -28.43
N PRO A 83 47.10 13.78 -28.99
CA PRO A 83 46.95 14.00 -30.43
C PRO A 83 47.92 13.15 -31.26
N ASN A 84 47.37 12.35 -32.18
CA ASN A 84 48.09 11.41 -33.05
C ASN A 84 48.89 10.31 -32.33
N GLU A 85 48.62 10.06 -31.05
CA GLU A 85 49.20 8.94 -30.34
C GLU A 85 48.62 7.61 -30.87
N LYS A 86 49.50 6.66 -31.15
CA LYS A 86 49.11 5.31 -31.58
C LYS A 86 48.78 4.44 -30.37
N ILE A 87 47.56 3.91 -30.36
CA ILE A 87 47.07 2.99 -29.33
C ILE A 87 46.96 1.61 -29.94
N THR A 88 47.68 0.63 -29.36
CA THR A 88 47.62 -0.76 -29.81
C THR A 88 46.73 -1.58 -28.89
N ILE A 89 45.69 -2.19 -29.45
CA ILE A 89 44.65 -2.90 -28.72
C ILE A 89 44.52 -4.32 -29.25
N GLN A 90 44.70 -5.29 -28.37
CA GLN A 90 44.44 -6.70 -28.64
C GLN A 90 43.00 -7.03 -28.24
N VAL A 91 42.23 -7.58 -29.17
CA VAL A 91 40.86 -8.04 -28.92
C VAL A 91 40.81 -9.56 -29.01
N ASP A 92 40.35 -10.20 -27.94
CA ASP A 92 40.21 -11.66 -27.88
C ASP A 92 38.88 -12.13 -28.46
N GLY A 93 38.82 -13.42 -28.85
CA GLY A 93 37.60 -14.06 -29.33
C GLY A 93 37.37 -13.87 -30.83
N THR A 94 36.11 -13.84 -31.25
CA THR A 94 35.69 -13.78 -32.67
C THR A 94 34.83 -12.57 -32.99
N GLN A 95 34.47 -11.78 -31.99
CA GLN A 95 33.53 -10.69 -32.10
C GLN A 95 34.26 -9.35 -32.27
N ASN A 96 33.77 -8.51 -33.19
CA ASN A 96 34.20 -7.12 -33.26
C ASN A 96 33.63 -6.33 -32.06
N ILE A 97 34.39 -5.34 -31.61
CA ILE A 97 33.95 -4.31 -30.66
C ILE A 97 34.24 -2.92 -31.26
N GLN A 98 33.77 -1.86 -30.61
CA GLN A 98 34.10 -0.49 -30.97
C GLN A 98 35.05 0.12 -29.95
N ALA A 99 35.87 1.06 -30.41
CA ALA A 99 36.60 1.98 -29.56
C ALA A 99 36.32 3.42 -29.97
N TYR A 100 36.46 4.34 -29.02
CA TYR A 100 36.36 5.76 -29.26
C TYR A 100 37.58 6.47 -28.68
N ILE A 101 38.05 7.50 -29.37
CA ILE A 101 39.01 8.46 -28.86
C ILE A 101 38.35 9.84 -28.93
N GLY A 102 38.06 10.38 -27.75
CA GLY A 102 37.31 11.61 -27.54
C GLY A 102 35.95 11.39 -26.86
N THR A 103 35.46 12.42 -26.18
CA THR A 103 34.21 12.48 -25.41
C THR A 103 33.24 13.48 -26.04
N PHE A 104 32.01 13.04 -26.35
CA PHE A 104 31.01 13.97 -26.86
C PHE A 104 30.78 15.15 -25.90
N SER A 105 30.74 16.37 -26.42
CA SER A 105 30.60 17.65 -25.67
C SER A 105 31.79 18.10 -24.81
N TYR A 106 32.81 17.28 -24.61
CA TYR A 106 34.02 17.70 -23.88
C TYR A 106 35.11 18.21 -24.83
N GLU A 107 35.28 17.58 -26.00
CA GLU A 107 36.28 17.96 -27.00
C GLU A 107 35.80 19.08 -27.94
N GLY A 108 34.49 19.35 -27.98
CA GLY A 108 33.89 20.42 -28.78
C GLY A 108 32.39 20.56 -28.52
N ALA A 109 31.74 21.54 -29.15
CA ALA A 109 30.31 21.77 -28.99
C ALA A 109 29.47 20.64 -29.60
N TRP A 110 28.16 20.62 -29.34
CA TRP A 110 27.27 19.52 -29.78
C TRP A 110 27.19 19.30 -31.29
N TYR A 111 27.51 20.32 -32.10
CA TYR A 111 27.55 20.23 -33.57
C TYR A 111 28.94 19.80 -34.10
N GLU A 112 29.91 19.58 -33.21
CA GLU A 112 31.29 19.19 -33.51
C GLU A 112 31.60 17.74 -33.10
N ASP A 113 30.57 16.89 -32.94
CA ASP A 113 30.70 15.46 -32.58
C ASP A 113 31.71 14.70 -33.47
N SER A 114 32.03 15.20 -34.68
CA SER A 114 33.07 14.66 -35.57
C SER A 114 34.50 14.72 -35.01
N LEU A 115 34.75 15.51 -33.96
CA LEU A 115 36.03 15.57 -33.25
C LEU A 115 36.30 14.28 -32.48
N VAL A 116 35.24 13.58 -32.05
CA VAL A 116 35.31 12.23 -31.48
C VAL A 116 35.50 11.23 -32.62
N LYS A 117 36.53 10.39 -32.54
CA LYS A 117 36.77 9.33 -33.52
C LYS A 117 36.30 7.99 -32.98
N SER A 118 35.64 7.21 -33.85
CA SER A 118 35.20 5.84 -33.55
C SER A 118 35.93 4.86 -34.46
N PHE A 119 36.17 3.65 -33.94
CA PHE A 119 36.95 2.62 -34.59
C PHE A 119 36.31 1.27 -34.37
N THR A 120 36.10 0.51 -35.45
CA THR A 120 35.74 -0.91 -35.34
C THR A 120 37.01 -1.73 -35.12
N LEU A 121 37.11 -2.34 -33.94
CA LEU A 121 38.21 -3.24 -33.59
C LEU A 121 37.85 -4.67 -33.97
N LYS A 122 38.71 -5.31 -34.76
CA LYS A 122 38.57 -6.72 -35.16
C LYS A 122 39.27 -7.62 -34.13
N PRO A 123 38.88 -8.90 -34.01
CA PRO A 123 39.67 -9.88 -33.27
C PRO A 123 41.14 -9.88 -33.71
N GLY A 124 42.04 -9.95 -32.73
CA GLY A 124 43.47 -9.76 -32.95
C GLY A 124 43.95 -8.36 -32.57
N GLU A 125 45.12 -7.99 -33.08
CA GLU A 125 45.76 -6.72 -32.79
C GLU A 125 45.26 -5.60 -33.73
N ASN A 126 44.94 -4.45 -33.14
CA ASN A 126 44.48 -3.25 -33.83
C ASN A 126 45.38 -2.08 -33.43
N THR A 127 45.63 -1.14 -34.33
CA THR A 127 46.27 0.14 -34.00
C THR A 127 45.36 1.27 -34.45
N ILE A 128 45.03 2.16 -33.52
CA ILE A 128 44.14 3.31 -33.73
C ILE A 128 44.83 4.60 -33.29
N GLU A 129 44.46 5.72 -33.89
CA GLU A 129 44.96 7.06 -33.53
C GLU A 129 43.90 8.11 -33.89
N SER A 130 43.88 9.23 -33.15
CA SER A 130 43.01 10.36 -33.41
C SER A 130 43.82 11.65 -33.51
N PRO A 131 43.63 12.49 -34.54
CA PRO A 131 44.32 13.77 -34.65
C PRO A 131 44.09 14.71 -33.48
N ASN A 132 42.95 14.59 -32.79
CA ASN A 132 42.57 15.44 -31.67
C ASN A 132 43.01 14.87 -30.31
N GLY A 133 43.39 13.59 -30.25
CA GLY A 133 43.49 12.87 -28.99
C GLY A 133 42.14 12.77 -28.28
N GLY A 134 42.16 12.48 -26.99
CA GLY A 134 40.97 12.40 -26.15
C GLY A 134 40.93 11.15 -25.26
N MET A 135 39.90 11.07 -24.43
CA MET A 135 39.64 9.90 -23.59
C MET A 135 39.39 8.65 -24.43
N ILE A 136 39.92 7.50 -23.99
CA ILE A 136 39.77 6.22 -24.69
C ILE A 136 38.58 5.45 -24.09
N TYR A 137 37.64 5.07 -24.94
CA TYR A 137 36.48 4.26 -24.57
C TYR A 137 36.44 2.96 -25.36
N LEU A 138 35.90 1.91 -24.75
CA LEU A 138 35.52 0.68 -25.44
C LEU A 138 34.00 0.56 -25.47
N SER A 139 33.46 -0.20 -26.40
CA SER A 139 32.03 -0.48 -26.47
C SER A 139 31.78 -1.82 -27.13
N ASN A 140 30.90 -2.62 -26.53
CA ASN A 140 30.47 -3.89 -27.10
C ASN A 140 28.98 -3.77 -27.49
N PRO A 141 28.68 -3.57 -28.80
CA PRO A 141 27.32 -3.34 -29.28
C PRO A 141 26.47 -4.61 -29.35
N VAL A 142 27.01 -5.77 -28.98
CA VAL A 142 26.25 -7.03 -28.89
C VAL A 142 25.52 -7.07 -27.56
N GLN A 143 24.30 -7.57 -27.55
CA GLN A 143 23.54 -7.76 -26.31
C GLN A 143 24.06 -8.98 -25.57
N GLY A 144 24.55 -8.78 -24.34
CA GLY A 144 25.09 -9.86 -23.52
C GLY A 144 26.50 -10.32 -23.91
N GLY A 145 27.07 -11.21 -23.09
CA GLY A 145 28.45 -11.67 -23.25
C GLY A 145 29.49 -10.63 -22.81
N THR A 146 30.76 -10.99 -22.96
CA THR A 146 31.89 -10.15 -22.58
C THR A 146 33.05 -10.42 -23.53
N VAL A 147 33.66 -9.36 -24.04
CA VAL A 147 34.87 -9.44 -24.87
C VAL A 147 36.05 -8.92 -24.06
N LYS A 148 37.12 -9.73 -23.98
CA LYS A 148 38.37 -9.28 -23.37
C LYS A 148 39.15 -8.44 -24.39
N ALA A 149 39.56 -7.25 -23.99
CA ALA A 149 40.42 -6.37 -24.76
C ALA A 149 41.60 -5.90 -23.90
N GLU A 150 42.80 -5.89 -24.46
CA GLU A 150 44.01 -5.43 -23.78
C GLU A 150 44.63 -4.26 -24.55
N ILE A 151 44.80 -3.12 -23.86
CA ILE A 151 45.51 -1.97 -24.43
C ILE A 151 47.00 -2.16 -24.16
N LYS A 152 47.72 -2.73 -25.14
CA LYS A 152 49.13 -3.12 -25.01
C LYS A 152 50.06 -1.91 -24.89
N THR A 153 49.86 -0.89 -25.72
CA THR A 153 50.73 0.30 -25.79
C THR A 153 49.94 1.56 -26.10
N GLY A 154 50.49 2.70 -25.68
CA GLY A 154 49.86 4.01 -25.84
C GLY A 154 48.79 4.28 -24.78
N GLY A 155 48.48 5.55 -24.57
CA GLY A 155 47.52 6.03 -23.59
C GLY A 155 48.18 6.27 -22.23
N THR A 156 47.91 7.44 -21.67
CA THR A 156 48.35 7.86 -20.34
C THR A 156 47.20 7.68 -19.34
N ALA A 157 47.51 7.15 -18.16
CA ALA A 157 46.51 6.97 -17.11
C ALA A 157 45.96 8.33 -16.64
N THR A 158 44.66 8.37 -16.38
CA THR A 158 43.94 9.57 -15.92
C THR A 158 42.92 9.17 -14.83
N PRO A 159 42.45 10.09 -13.97
CA PRO A 159 41.52 9.76 -12.89
C PRO A 159 40.21 9.12 -13.40
N LEU A 160 39.96 7.88 -12.97
CA LEU A 160 38.69 7.17 -13.14
C LEU A 160 38.23 6.61 -11.79
N PHE A 161 37.21 7.22 -11.23
CA PHE A 161 36.51 6.73 -10.04
C PHE A 161 35.43 5.73 -10.45
N GLU A 162 35.28 4.63 -9.70
CA GLU A 162 34.29 3.60 -10.00
C GLU A 162 33.54 3.24 -8.72
N LEU A 163 32.21 3.39 -8.77
CA LEU A 163 31.33 3.06 -7.65
C LEU A 163 31.49 1.59 -7.25
N GLY A 164 31.80 1.35 -5.97
CA GLY A 164 32.02 0.02 -5.42
C GLY A 164 33.46 -0.49 -5.52
N LYS A 165 34.35 0.23 -6.21
CA LYS A 165 35.80 -0.04 -6.20
C LYS A 165 36.61 1.01 -5.44
N HIS A 166 36.24 2.28 -5.59
CA HIS A 166 36.99 3.41 -5.05
C HIS A 166 36.23 4.11 -3.91
N THR A 167 37.00 4.69 -2.99
CA THR A 167 36.56 5.53 -1.86
C THR A 167 36.79 7.01 -2.15
N GLN A 168 36.18 7.90 -1.37
CA GLN A 168 36.41 9.35 -1.51
C GLN A 168 37.90 9.71 -1.43
N GLN A 169 38.66 9.04 -0.56
CA GLN A 169 40.10 9.26 -0.45
C GLN A 169 40.85 8.84 -1.72
N ASP A 170 40.45 7.72 -2.34
CA ASP A 170 41.06 7.30 -3.61
C ASP A 170 40.87 8.36 -4.71
N LEU A 171 39.71 9.02 -4.78
CA LEU A 171 39.48 10.12 -5.72
C LEU A 171 40.41 11.31 -5.44
N VAL A 172 40.58 11.69 -4.17
CA VAL A 172 41.52 12.74 -3.76
C VAL A 172 42.94 12.38 -4.17
N ASP A 173 43.35 11.14 -3.94
CA ASP A 173 44.69 10.65 -4.28
C ASP A 173 44.91 10.60 -5.80
N MET A 174 43.90 10.23 -6.59
CA MET A 174 43.94 10.31 -8.05
C MET A 174 44.13 11.75 -8.55
N LEU A 175 43.39 12.71 -7.98
CA LEU A 175 43.50 14.13 -8.35
C LEU A 175 44.86 14.71 -7.97
N ASN A 176 45.43 14.31 -6.84
CA ASN A 176 46.77 14.72 -6.42
C ASN A 176 47.86 14.12 -7.32
N LYS A 177 47.66 12.87 -7.77
CA LYS A 177 48.60 12.17 -8.65
C LYS A 177 48.58 12.71 -10.08
N TYR A 178 47.41 13.13 -10.57
CA TYR A 178 47.22 13.63 -11.94
C TYR A 178 46.58 15.03 -11.94
N PRO A 179 47.30 16.07 -11.48
CA PRO A 179 46.74 17.42 -11.34
C PRO A 179 46.38 18.07 -12.68
N ASP A 180 47.13 17.74 -13.74
CA ASP A 180 46.95 18.26 -15.10
C ASP A 180 46.23 17.26 -16.02
N ALA A 181 45.48 16.31 -15.42
CA ALA A 181 44.69 15.34 -16.17
C ALA A 181 43.73 16.03 -17.15
N HIS A 182 43.61 15.47 -18.36
CA HIS A 182 42.70 16.00 -19.38
C HIS A 182 41.25 16.04 -18.88
N ALA A 183 40.82 14.97 -18.21
CA ALA A 183 39.50 14.86 -17.60
C ALA A 183 39.54 13.91 -16.39
N VAL A 184 38.51 14.02 -15.55
CA VAL A 184 38.19 13.09 -14.47
C VAL A 184 36.87 12.41 -14.82
N GLU A 185 36.85 11.09 -14.70
CA GLU A 185 35.65 10.30 -14.93
C GLU A 185 35.12 9.70 -13.63
N LEU A 186 33.81 9.85 -13.37
CA LEU A 186 33.12 9.22 -12.25
C LEU A 186 32.08 8.25 -12.80
N LYS A 187 32.29 6.95 -12.57
CA LYS A 187 31.46 5.88 -13.11
C LYS A 187 30.57 5.28 -12.03
N GLY A 188 29.25 5.45 -12.20
CA GLY A 188 28.22 4.75 -11.44
C GLY A 188 27.85 3.41 -12.07
N LYS A 189 26.72 2.83 -11.63
CA LYS A 189 26.15 1.63 -12.27
C LYS A 189 25.30 1.98 -13.50
N ARG A 190 24.69 3.17 -13.52
CA ARG A 190 23.81 3.67 -14.60
C ARG A 190 24.29 5.00 -15.17
N SER A 191 25.25 5.64 -14.52
CA SER A 191 25.76 6.98 -14.84
C SER A 191 27.25 6.99 -15.17
N LEU A 192 27.64 7.93 -16.02
CA LEU A 192 29.03 8.31 -16.26
C LEU A 192 29.11 9.84 -16.19
N ILE A 193 30.09 10.38 -15.48
CA ILE A 193 30.34 11.83 -15.44
C ILE A 193 31.74 12.08 -16.00
N THR A 194 31.88 13.02 -16.93
CA THR A 194 33.18 13.51 -17.41
C THR A 194 33.26 15.01 -17.16
N ALA A 195 34.22 15.42 -16.35
CA ALA A 195 34.44 16.82 -16.00
C ALA A 195 35.94 17.09 -15.80
N SER A 196 36.33 18.36 -15.87
CA SER A 196 37.72 18.75 -15.63
C SER A 196 38.10 18.56 -14.15
N PRO A 197 39.40 18.30 -13.85
CA PRO A 197 39.88 18.20 -12.48
C PRO A 197 39.53 19.42 -11.62
N ALA A 198 39.55 20.60 -12.22
CA ALA A 198 39.20 21.85 -11.56
C ALA A 198 37.75 21.87 -11.06
N ARG A 199 36.78 21.40 -11.86
CA ARG A 199 35.37 21.34 -11.46
C ARG A 199 35.08 20.26 -10.44
N VAL A 200 35.69 19.08 -10.61
CA VAL A 200 35.54 18.00 -9.62
C VAL A 200 36.08 18.46 -8.27
N LYS A 201 37.24 19.10 -8.23
CA LYS A 201 37.76 19.69 -7.00
C LYS A 201 36.80 20.73 -6.41
N LYS A 202 36.38 21.71 -7.22
CA LYS A 202 35.55 22.84 -6.76
C LYS A 202 34.16 22.42 -6.24
N TYR A 203 33.48 21.49 -6.90
CA TYR A 203 32.06 21.20 -6.62
C TYR A 203 31.79 19.86 -5.95
N LEU A 204 32.74 18.93 -6.02
CA LEU A 204 32.63 17.65 -5.34
C LEU A 204 33.48 17.64 -4.07
N ILE A 205 34.80 17.85 -4.20
CA ILE A 205 35.72 17.76 -3.06
C ILE A 205 35.54 18.92 -2.09
N ASP A 206 35.60 20.16 -2.57
CA ASP A 206 35.55 21.37 -1.72
C ASP A 206 34.14 21.58 -1.12
N SER A 207 33.08 21.06 -1.76
CA SER A 207 31.72 21.01 -1.22
C SER A 207 31.51 19.89 -0.18
N ASN A 208 32.53 19.06 0.07
CA ASN A 208 32.45 17.87 0.93
C ASN A 208 31.35 16.89 0.48
N THR A 209 31.17 16.74 -0.83
CA THR A 209 30.31 15.73 -1.44
C THR A 209 31.05 14.38 -1.42
N ASP A 210 30.40 13.35 -0.88
CA ASP A 210 30.88 11.97 -1.02
C ASP A 210 30.55 11.47 -2.45
N PRO A 211 31.55 11.12 -3.28
CA PRO A 211 31.32 10.62 -4.64
C PRO A 211 30.54 9.31 -4.68
N VAL A 212 30.62 8.48 -3.64
CA VAL A 212 29.86 7.22 -3.54
C VAL A 212 28.38 7.51 -3.40
N GLU A 213 28.01 8.39 -2.47
CA GLU A 213 26.61 8.76 -2.24
C GLU A 213 26.04 9.57 -3.39
N LEU A 214 26.86 10.42 -4.03
CA LEU A 214 26.45 11.16 -5.22
C LEU A 214 26.06 10.21 -6.35
N LEU A 215 26.95 9.29 -6.75
CA LEU A 215 26.69 8.36 -7.85
C LEU A 215 25.50 7.43 -7.54
N LYS A 216 25.31 7.02 -6.28
CA LYS A 216 24.11 6.28 -5.88
C LYS A 216 22.84 7.09 -6.12
N LYS A 217 22.83 8.38 -5.78
CA LYS A 217 21.67 9.27 -5.97
C LYS A 217 21.39 9.56 -7.45
N ILE A 218 22.43 9.72 -8.26
CA ILE A 218 22.29 9.86 -9.72
C ILE A 218 21.74 8.56 -10.33
N ASP A 219 22.27 7.40 -9.93
CA ASP A 219 21.75 6.11 -10.40
C ASP A 219 20.29 5.89 -9.92
N GLU A 220 19.92 6.38 -8.74
CA GLU A 220 18.54 6.33 -8.23
C GLU A 220 17.60 7.19 -9.08
N SER A 221 17.96 8.43 -9.44
CA SER A 221 17.14 9.26 -10.32
C SER A 221 16.99 8.65 -11.72
N ILE A 222 18.04 8.03 -12.25
CA ILE A 222 17.98 7.30 -13.53
C ILE A 222 16.91 6.20 -13.48
N ARG A 223 16.88 5.41 -12.40
CA ARG A 223 15.87 4.36 -12.23
C ARG A 223 14.46 4.90 -12.06
N ILE A 224 14.30 6.07 -11.41
CA ILE A 224 13.00 6.73 -11.29
C ILE A 224 12.48 7.10 -12.69
N GLU A 225 13.31 7.69 -13.54
CA GLU A 225 12.88 8.04 -14.89
C GLU A 225 12.67 6.82 -15.79
N ASP A 226 13.52 5.78 -15.67
CA ASP A 226 13.33 4.50 -16.37
C ASP A 226 11.96 3.88 -15.98
N ARG A 227 11.57 3.99 -14.70
CA ARG A 227 10.25 3.56 -14.23
C ARG A 227 9.13 4.36 -14.87
N VAL A 228 9.22 5.69 -14.95
CA VAL A 228 8.23 6.52 -15.66
C VAL A 228 8.09 6.06 -17.12
N SER A 229 9.21 5.69 -17.75
CA SER A 229 9.21 5.11 -19.10
C SER A 229 8.68 3.67 -19.18
N GLY A 230 8.23 3.07 -18.07
CA GLY A 230 7.69 1.72 -17.98
C GLY A 230 8.71 0.62 -18.19
N LEU A 231 9.96 0.86 -17.84
CA LEU A 231 11.07 -0.09 -17.94
C LEU A 231 11.44 -0.60 -16.56
N SER A 232 11.43 -1.92 -16.37
CA SER A 232 12.02 -2.55 -15.20
C SER A 232 13.55 -2.42 -15.21
N GLU A 233 14.20 -2.71 -14.09
CA GLU A 233 15.67 -2.75 -14.04
C GLU A 233 16.23 -3.72 -15.10
N GLU A 234 15.58 -4.85 -15.39
CA GLU A 234 16.05 -5.82 -16.39
C GLU A 234 15.92 -5.30 -17.83
N GLU A 235 14.81 -4.63 -18.14
CA GLU A 235 14.50 -4.14 -19.49
C GLU A 235 15.23 -2.82 -19.83
N ALA A 236 15.56 -2.03 -18.81
CA ALA A 236 16.17 -0.72 -18.97
C ALA A 236 17.50 -0.80 -19.73
N ASP A 237 17.70 0.17 -20.62
CA ASP A 237 18.91 0.30 -21.44
C ASP A 237 20.16 0.32 -20.54
N LYS A 238 21.12 -0.58 -20.77
CA LYS A 238 22.32 -0.76 -19.93
C LYS A 238 23.45 0.21 -20.24
N HIS A 239 23.29 1.06 -21.24
CA HIS A 239 24.17 2.19 -21.52
C HIS A 239 24.06 3.27 -20.43
N TYR A 240 25.12 4.05 -20.27
CA TYR A 240 25.14 5.10 -19.26
C TYR A 240 24.38 6.33 -19.73
N VAL A 241 23.64 6.95 -18.82
CA VAL A 241 23.38 8.38 -18.94
C VAL A 241 24.71 9.08 -18.64
N HIS A 242 25.20 9.83 -19.62
CA HIS A 242 26.50 10.48 -19.53
C HIS A 242 26.33 11.98 -19.31
N PHE A 243 26.88 12.49 -18.21
CA PHE A 243 26.87 13.89 -17.82
C PHE A 243 28.23 14.50 -18.14
N VAL A 244 28.27 15.53 -18.99
CA VAL A 244 29.53 16.07 -19.52
C VAL A 244 29.64 17.57 -19.22
N GLU A 245 30.79 18.00 -18.69
CA GLU A 245 31.14 19.43 -18.69
C GLU A 245 31.37 19.90 -20.12
N ASP A 246 30.72 21.00 -20.53
CA ASP A 246 30.92 21.62 -21.85
C ASP A 246 31.50 23.03 -21.66
N THR A 247 32.60 23.35 -22.33
CA THR A 247 33.21 24.69 -22.32
C THR A 247 33.22 25.36 -23.69
N HIS A 248 32.51 24.80 -24.66
CA HIS A 248 32.52 25.17 -26.07
C HIS A 248 31.17 25.75 -26.53
N SER A 249 30.06 25.28 -25.94
CA SER A 249 28.71 25.73 -26.26
C SER A 249 28.31 27.02 -25.51
N GLU A 250 27.40 27.81 -26.09
CA GLU A 250 26.80 29.00 -25.46
C GLU A 250 25.46 28.72 -24.74
N LEU A 251 25.02 27.46 -24.73
CA LEU A 251 23.79 27.03 -24.03
C LEU A 251 24.02 26.99 -22.50
N TYR A 252 22.97 26.76 -21.71
CA TYR A 252 23.11 26.59 -20.25
C TYR A 252 23.31 25.12 -19.85
N MET A 253 22.37 24.27 -20.28
CA MET A 253 22.39 22.82 -20.19
C MET A 253 21.68 22.29 -21.44
N TYR A 254 22.01 21.08 -21.88
CA TYR A 254 21.27 20.43 -22.96
C TYR A 254 21.42 18.91 -22.93
N ALA A 255 20.46 18.25 -23.55
CA ALA A 255 20.48 16.83 -23.85
C ALA A 255 20.50 16.62 -25.35
N TYR A 256 21.34 15.69 -25.82
CA TYR A 256 21.30 15.23 -27.20
C TYR A 256 21.87 13.80 -27.26
N ASN A 257 22.10 13.27 -28.46
CA ASN A 257 22.60 11.91 -28.60
C ASN A 257 23.87 11.67 -27.76
N ASN A 258 23.93 10.51 -27.10
CA ASN A 258 25.03 10.02 -26.27
C ASN A 258 25.16 10.66 -24.87
N ARG A 259 24.77 11.92 -24.64
CA ARG A 259 25.06 12.65 -23.39
C ARG A 259 24.08 13.78 -23.06
N THR A 260 24.04 14.13 -21.79
CA THR A 260 23.64 15.44 -21.27
C THR A 260 24.88 16.28 -21.00
N ALA A 261 24.80 17.59 -21.23
CA ALA A 261 25.94 18.49 -21.16
C ALA A 261 25.62 19.75 -20.36
N TYR A 262 26.61 20.26 -19.63
CA TYR A 262 26.46 21.32 -18.65
C TYR A 262 27.55 22.37 -18.85
N ILE A 263 27.16 23.59 -19.24
CA ILE A 263 28.12 24.60 -19.66
C ILE A 263 28.79 25.27 -18.45
N GLY A 264 30.12 25.24 -18.43
CA GLY A 264 30.94 25.87 -17.40
C GLY A 264 30.54 25.49 -15.96
N ASP A 265 30.10 26.47 -15.17
CA ASP A 265 29.71 26.25 -13.76
C ASP A 265 28.44 25.40 -13.62
N ALA A 266 27.66 25.17 -14.68
CA ALA A 266 26.40 24.42 -14.62
C ALA A 266 26.57 22.97 -14.15
N ILE A 267 27.74 22.36 -14.38
CA ILE A 267 28.07 20.98 -13.97
C ILE A 267 28.04 20.81 -12.43
N GLN A 268 28.08 21.90 -11.67
CA GLN A 268 27.89 21.86 -10.21
C GLN A 268 26.56 21.23 -9.79
N ASN A 269 25.51 21.32 -10.63
CA ASN A 269 24.22 20.72 -10.35
C ASN A 269 24.27 19.18 -10.42
N VAL A 270 25.30 18.62 -11.05
CA VAL A 270 25.59 17.18 -11.11
C VAL A 270 26.61 16.78 -10.05
N LEU A 271 27.66 17.59 -9.81
CA LEU A 271 28.78 17.22 -8.94
C LEU A 271 28.56 17.48 -7.45
N ASP A 272 27.62 18.37 -7.09
CA ASP A 272 27.27 18.65 -5.70
C ASP A 272 26.01 17.88 -5.30
N ILE A 273 26.12 16.96 -4.35
CA ILE A 273 25.00 16.09 -3.96
C ILE A 273 23.82 16.87 -3.36
N LYS A 274 24.07 17.98 -2.66
CA LYS A 274 22.99 18.78 -2.07
C LYS A 274 22.23 19.50 -3.17
N LYS A 275 22.95 20.06 -4.15
CA LYS A 275 22.31 20.65 -5.34
C LYS A 275 21.56 19.59 -6.12
N PHE A 276 22.20 18.48 -6.45
CA PHE A 276 21.58 17.40 -7.22
C PHE A 276 20.31 16.86 -6.55
N THR A 277 20.27 16.75 -5.22
CA THR A 277 19.11 16.17 -4.53
C THR A 277 18.03 17.17 -4.11
N LYS A 278 18.36 18.45 -3.89
CA LYS A 278 17.41 19.47 -3.42
C LYS A 278 17.02 20.52 -4.46
N ASP A 279 17.86 20.77 -5.45
CA ASP A 279 17.66 21.76 -6.50
C ASP A 279 18.14 21.23 -7.88
N GLY A 280 18.02 19.91 -8.08
CA GLY A 280 18.60 19.19 -9.21
C GLY A 280 17.79 19.27 -10.51
N TRP A 281 16.90 20.26 -10.66
CA TRP A 281 15.95 20.28 -11.77
C TRP A 281 16.62 20.20 -13.14
N GLY A 282 17.73 20.93 -13.34
CA GLY A 282 18.46 20.93 -14.60
C GLY A 282 18.90 19.52 -15.03
N PRO A 283 19.73 18.83 -14.23
CA PRO A 283 20.13 17.46 -14.54
C PRO A 283 18.97 16.49 -14.76
N TRP A 284 17.91 16.54 -13.94
CA TRP A 284 16.73 15.66 -14.12
C TRP A 284 16.00 15.98 -15.44
N HIS A 285 15.89 17.26 -15.79
CA HIS A 285 15.27 17.71 -17.04
C HIS A 285 16.05 17.29 -18.29
N GLU A 286 17.38 17.41 -18.29
CA GLU A 286 18.19 16.94 -19.43
C GLU A 286 18.11 15.41 -19.60
N MET A 287 18.08 14.68 -18.49
CA MET A 287 17.87 13.23 -18.53
C MET A 287 16.48 12.87 -19.08
N GLY A 288 15.45 13.61 -18.69
CA GLY A 288 14.09 13.45 -19.20
C GLY A 288 14.00 13.60 -20.72
N HIS A 289 14.75 14.53 -21.32
CA HIS A 289 14.82 14.69 -22.78
C HIS A 289 15.32 13.43 -23.48
N GLN A 290 16.27 12.71 -22.89
CA GLN A 290 16.75 11.45 -23.45
C GLN A 290 15.72 10.31 -23.38
N ARG A 291 14.62 10.49 -22.65
CA ARG A 291 13.53 9.52 -22.46
C ARG A 291 12.21 9.89 -23.12
N GLN A 292 12.03 11.13 -23.57
CA GLN A 292 10.81 11.54 -24.26
C GLN A 292 10.48 10.63 -25.44
N GLN A 293 9.25 10.11 -25.44
CA GLN A 293 8.76 9.23 -26.50
C GLN A 293 8.17 10.06 -27.65
N ILE A 294 8.76 9.91 -28.83
CA ILE A 294 8.37 10.63 -30.06
C ILE A 294 6.87 10.45 -30.41
N PRO A 295 6.26 9.24 -30.28
CA PRO A 295 4.88 9.01 -30.71
C PRO A 295 3.79 9.81 -29.99
N TRP A 296 4.07 10.45 -28.86
CA TRP A 296 3.13 11.35 -28.20
C TRP A 296 3.78 12.69 -27.82
N MET A 297 4.87 13.03 -28.50
CA MET A 297 5.50 14.34 -28.45
C MET A 297 5.19 15.09 -29.75
N TRP A 298 4.13 15.90 -29.74
CA TRP A 298 3.78 16.81 -30.83
C TRP A 298 4.47 18.18 -30.68
N ASP A 299 4.30 19.05 -31.67
CA ASP A 299 4.96 20.35 -31.68
C ASP A 299 4.62 21.18 -30.43
N GLY A 300 5.66 21.78 -29.85
CA GLY A 300 5.54 22.55 -28.60
C GLY A 300 5.55 21.73 -27.31
N LEU A 301 5.76 20.41 -27.37
CA LEU A 301 5.91 19.55 -26.18
C LEU A 301 7.35 19.20 -25.78
N GLY A 302 8.35 19.57 -26.58
CA GLY A 302 9.76 19.25 -26.29
C GLY A 302 10.18 19.67 -24.87
N GLU A 303 9.88 20.90 -24.48
CA GLU A 303 10.15 21.42 -23.13
C GLU A 303 9.09 21.03 -22.09
N VAL A 304 8.00 20.38 -22.50
CA VAL A 304 6.84 20.09 -21.64
C VAL A 304 6.93 18.69 -21.06
N THR A 305 6.95 17.65 -21.90
CA THR A 305 6.81 16.26 -21.43
C THR A 305 8.07 15.75 -20.74
N THR A 306 9.24 16.34 -21.00
CA THR A 306 10.46 16.09 -20.23
C THR A 306 10.27 16.34 -18.73
N ASN A 307 9.43 17.32 -18.36
CA ASN A 307 9.21 17.67 -16.96
C ASN A 307 8.37 16.64 -16.19
N ILE A 308 7.71 15.69 -16.87
CA ILE A 308 7.06 14.54 -16.20
C ILE A 308 8.13 13.72 -15.44
N TYR A 309 9.29 13.52 -16.07
CA TYR A 309 10.43 12.84 -15.47
C TYR A 309 11.02 13.67 -14.32
N SER A 310 11.29 14.96 -14.57
CA SER A 310 11.85 15.86 -13.55
C SER A 310 10.99 15.93 -12.29
N MET A 311 9.66 16.03 -12.45
CA MET A 311 8.72 16.07 -11.32
C MET A 311 8.63 14.72 -10.60
N SER A 312 8.79 13.59 -11.32
CA SER A 312 8.84 12.27 -10.69
C SER A 312 10.08 12.10 -9.81
N VAL A 313 11.25 12.57 -10.27
CA VAL A 313 12.47 12.61 -9.44
C VAL A 313 12.30 13.58 -8.28
N GLN A 314 11.74 14.77 -8.52
CA GLN A 314 11.45 15.76 -7.49
C GLN A 314 10.58 15.18 -6.37
N ARG A 315 9.47 14.52 -6.73
CA ARG A 315 8.56 13.84 -5.80
C ARG A 315 9.27 12.73 -5.03
N ALA A 316 9.99 11.85 -5.72
CA ALA A 316 10.69 10.73 -5.09
C ALA A 316 11.77 11.16 -4.09
N PHE A 317 12.44 12.30 -4.33
CA PHE A 317 13.40 12.87 -3.39
C PHE A 317 12.76 13.70 -2.26
N GLY A 318 11.42 13.74 -2.19
CA GLY A 318 10.66 14.42 -1.14
C GLY A 318 10.76 15.93 -1.20
N ASN A 319 10.99 16.51 -2.38
CA ASN A 319 11.05 17.95 -2.56
C ASN A 319 9.65 18.52 -2.85
N PRO A 320 9.37 19.78 -2.43
CA PRO A 320 8.11 20.43 -2.77
C PRO A 320 7.89 20.53 -4.28
N SER A 321 6.65 20.34 -4.73
CA SER A 321 6.30 20.41 -6.15
C SER A 321 6.61 21.78 -6.74
N ARG A 322 7.30 21.78 -7.89
CA ARG A 322 7.57 23.01 -8.63
C ARG A 322 6.29 23.67 -9.15
N LEU A 323 5.25 22.90 -9.43
CA LEU A 323 3.95 23.43 -9.87
C LEU A 323 3.24 24.17 -8.75
N GLU A 324 3.40 23.72 -7.51
CA GLU A 324 2.87 24.40 -6.32
C GLU A 324 3.68 25.62 -5.95
N THR A 325 4.98 25.45 -5.70
CA THR A 325 5.84 26.54 -5.23
C THR A 325 6.00 27.64 -6.27
N GLY A 326 5.88 27.32 -7.56
CA GLY A 326 5.91 28.27 -8.66
C GLY A 326 4.58 28.99 -8.92
N GLY A 327 3.50 28.65 -8.20
CA GLY A 327 2.17 29.21 -8.44
C GLY A 327 1.55 28.80 -9.77
N THR A 328 2.06 27.74 -10.40
CA THR A 328 1.63 27.27 -11.73
C THR A 328 0.18 26.82 -11.72
N TYR A 329 -0.26 26.10 -10.68
CA TYR A 329 -1.66 25.66 -10.57
C TYR A 329 -2.64 26.83 -10.64
N LYS A 330 -2.32 27.98 -10.03
CA LYS A 330 -3.17 29.18 -10.12
C LYS A 330 -3.30 29.67 -11.58
N LYS A 331 -2.19 29.70 -12.32
CA LYS A 331 -2.18 30.06 -13.75
C LYS A 331 -2.97 29.05 -14.59
N ALA A 332 -2.77 27.76 -14.35
CA ALA A 332 -3.51 26.68 -15.00
C ALA A 332 -5.02 26.80 -14.75
N PHE A 333 -5.45 27.02 -13.51
CA PHE A 333 -6.87 27.18 -13.18
C PHE A 333 -7.46 28.46 -13.77
N THR A 334 -6.68 29.51 -13.93
CA THR A 334 -7.10 30.74 -14.63
C THR A 334 -7.35 30.46 -16.11
N TYR A 335 -6.52 29.63 -16.75
CA TYR A 335 -6.76 29.16 -18.10
C TYR A 335 -7.99 28.25 -18.19
N LEU A 336 -8.14 27.30 -17.26
CA LEU A 336 -9.26 26.35 -17.21
C LEU A 336 -10.62 27.03 -16.92
N SER A 337 -10.64 28.21 -16.30
CA SER A 337 -11.87 28.98 -16.07
C SER A 337 -12.37 29.76 -17.29
N LYS A 338 -11.58 29.84 -18.38
CA LYS A 338 -12.01 30.53 -19.61
C LYS A 338 -13.22 29.84 -20.26
N PRO A 339 -14.02 30.54 -21.07
CA PRO A 339 -15.02 29.91 -21.93
C PRO A 339 -14.39 28.90 -22.89
N GLN A 340 -15.12 27.85 -23.24
CA GLN A 340 -14.59 26.78 -24.11
C GLN A 340 -14.08 27.29 -25.47
N SER A 341 -14.73 28.32 -26.02
CA SER A 341 -14.34 28.96 -27.29
C SER A 341 -12.99 29.67 -27.25
N GLU A 342 -12.46 29.96 -26.06
CA GLU A 342 -11.17 30.63 -25.84
C GLU A 342 -10.06 29.66 -25.43
N LYS A 343 -10.38 28.36 -25.27
CA LYS A 343 -9.41 27.34 -24.89
C LYS A 343 -8.84 26.66 -26.12
N ASP A 344 -7.52 26.64 -26.19
CA ASP A 344 -6.74 25.90 -27.16
C ASP A 344 -5.43 25.51 -26.47
N TYR A 345 -5.33 24.23 -26.12
CA TYR A 345 -4.19 23.73 -25.35
C TYR A 345 -2.86 24.02 -26.05
N ASN A 346 -2.82 23.93 -27.38
CA ASN A 346 -1.59 24.10 -28.13
C ASN A 346 -1.09 25.55 -28.11
N LYS A 347 -1.99 26.52 -27.91
CA LYS A 347 -1.68 27.96 -27.79
C LYS A 347 -1.30 28.42 -26.38
N ILE A 348 -1.17 27.51 -25.41
CA ILE A 348 -0.64 27.86 -24.09
C ILE A 348 0.88 28.11 -24.22
N ASP A 349 1.34 29.32 -23.94
CA ASP A 349 2.76 29.69 -24.01
C ASP A 349 3.59 29.19 -22.82
N ASP A 350 2.99 29.15 -21.62
CA ASP A 350 3.68 28.74 -20.39
C ASP A 350 3.82 27.21 -20.34
N VAL A 351 5.05 26.73 -20.50
CA VAL A 351 5.45 25.31 -20.46
C VAL A 351 4.96 24.60 -19.21
N PHE A 352 5.01 25.27 -18.05
CA PHE A 352 4.58 24.67 -16.79
C PHE A 352 3.05 24.61 -16.68
N VAL A 353 2.33 25.55 -17.29
CA VAL A 353 0.87 25.43 -17.42
C VAL A 353 0.51 24.23 -18.31
N LYS A 354 1.23 24.02 -19.42
CA LYS A 354 1.05 22.82 -20.26
C LYS A 354 1.32 21.51 -19.50
N VAL A 355 2.45 21.41 -18.80
CA VAL A 355 2.79 20.18 -18.07
C VAL A 355 1.80 19.85 -16.95
N THR A 356 1.06 20.85 -16.45
CA THR A 356 0.02 20.63 -15.43
C THR A 356 -1.04 19.63 -15.91
N MET A 357 -1.47 19.67 -17.18
CA MET A 357 -2.41 18.68 -17.73
C MET A 357 -1.84 17.26 -17.62
N PHE A 358 -0.58 17.08 -18.01
CA PHE A 358 0.09 15.79 -17.95
C PHE A 358 0.21 15.31 -16.49
N TRP A 359 0.69 16.17 -15.60
CA TRP A 359 0.85 15.80 -14.19
C TRP A 359 -0.46 15.47 -13.49
N GLN A 360 -1.57 16.10 -13.87
CA GLN A 360 -2.88 15.74 -13.33
C GLN A 360 -3.31 14.31 -13.67
N LEU A 361 -2.88 13.76 -14.81
CA LEU A 361 -3.11 12.34 -15.12
C LEU A 361 -2.33 11.43 -14.16
N ASP A 362 -1.07 11.77 -13.85
CA ASP A 362 -0.29 11.03 -12.85
C ASP A 362 -0.90 11.13 -11.45
N LEU A 363 -1.35 12.32 -11.02
CA LEU A 363 -2.00 12.47 -9.73
C LEU A 363 -3.30 11.65 -9.63
N ALA A 364 -4.06 11.58 -10.72
CA ALA A 364 -5.38 10.97 -10.76
C ALA A 364 -5.37 9.46 -10.92
N PHE A 365 -4.37 8.91 -11.63
CA PHE A 365 -4.22 7.48 -11.93
C PHE A 365 -2.97 6.85 -11.30
N GLU A 366 -2.21 7.62 -10.51
CA GLU A 366 -1.03 7.24 -9.76
C GLU A 366 0.20 6.89 -10.63
N GLU A 367 1.28 6.49 -9.97
CA GLU A 367 2.60 6.32 -10.60
C GLU A 367 2.63 5.27 -11.72
N GLU A 368 1.61 4.42 -11.82
CA GLU A 368 1.46 3.38 -12.84
C GLU A 368 0.91 3.90 -14.18
N PHE A 369 0.39 5.13 -14.23
CA PHE A 369 -0.23 5.67 -15.44
C PHE A 369 0.78 5.83 -16.59
N TYR A 370 1.85 6.60 -16.37
CA TYR A 370 2.88 6.82 -17.38
C TYR A 370 3.64 5.56 -17.79
N PRO A 371 4.05 4.68 -16.86
CA PRO A 371 4.63 3.38 -17.21
C PRO A 371 3.79 2.61 -18.23
N LYS A 372 2.48 2.48 -17.97
CA LYS A 372 1.54 1.78 -18.86
C LYS A 372 1.33 2.52 -20.18
N LEU A 373 1.30 3.86 -20.16
CA LEU A 373 1.21 4.65 -21.38
C LEU A 373 2.42 4.45 -22.29
N HIS A 374 3.63 4.46 -21.73
CA HIS A 374 4.86 4.20 -22.48
C HIS A 374 4.88 2.80 -23.09
N GLN A 375 4.46 1.79 -22.33
CA GLN A 375 4.35 0.41 -22.80
C GLN A 375 3.30 0.28 -23.91
N ALA A 376 2.15 0.95 -23.76
CA ALA A 376 1.10 0.97 -24.78
C ALA A 376 1.63 1.51 -26.11
N TYR A 377 2.37 2.63 -26.11
CA TYR A 377 2.98 3.16 -27.33
C TYR A 377 4.11 2.29 -27.89
N ARG A 378 4.91 1.63 -27.04
CA ARG A 378 5.92 0.66 -27.48
C ARG A 378 5.31 -0.56 -28.18
N SER A 379 4.09 -0.94 -27.81
CA SER A 379 3.36 -2.06 -28.42
C SER A 379 2.77 -1.75 -29.80
N ILE A 380 2.70 -0.48 -30.21
CA ILE A 380 2.17 -0.07 -31.52
C ILE A 380 3.21 -0.39 -32.61
N PRO A 381 2.83 -1.11 -33.69
CA PRO A 381 3.69 -1.33 -34.85
C PRO A 381 4.22 -0.01 -35.44
N ASN A 382 5.44 -0.02 -35.98
CA ASN A 382 6.11 1.20 -36.48
C ASN A 382 5.28 1.93 -37.53
N GLU A 383 4.58 1.18 -38.37
CA GLU A 383 3.80 1.65 -39.51
C GLU A 383 2.52 2.36 -39.06
N GLU A 384 2.02 2.03 -37.86
CA GLU A 384 0.79 2.55 -37.24
C GLU A 384 1.04 3.71 -36.27
N LEU A 385 2.31 4.05 -35.99
CA LEU A 385 2.64 5.16 -35.10
C LEU A 385 2.16 6.49 -35.69
N PRO A 386 1.61 7.40 -34.86
CA PRO A 386 1.20 8.72 -35.31
C PRO A 386 2.40 9.55 -35.78
N LYS A 387 2.27 10.20 -36.93
CA LYS A 387 3.37 10.90 -37.61
C LYS A 387 3.23 12.41 -37.47
N THR A 388 2.03 12.95 -37.65
CA THR A 388 1.76 14.39 -37.57
C THR A 388 1.38 14.82 -36.14
N SER A 389 1.51 16.12 -35.84
CA SER A 389 1.09 16.67 -34.54
C SER A 389 -0.38 16.38 -34.24
N ASP A 390 -1.27 16.50 -35.23
CA ASP A 390 -2.69 16.19 -35.07
C ASP A 390 -2.94 14.70 -34.80
N GLU A 391 -2.28 13.80 -35.55
CA GLU A 391 -2.36 12.36 -35.30
C GLU A 391 -1.86 11.99 -33.89
N LYS A 392 -0.78 12.61 -33.43
CA LYS A 392 -0.22 12.38 -32.09
C LYS A 392 -1.18 12.84 -31.00
N ILE A 393 -1.82 14.00 -31.16
CA ILE A 393 -2.84 14.50 -30.22
C ILE A 393 -4.01 13.51 -30.13
N GLN A 394 -4.57 13.09 -31.28
CA GLN A 394 -5.70 12.16 -31.28
C GLN A 394 -5.33 10.79 -30.70
N ALA A 395 -4.16 10.27 -31.05
CA ALA A 395 -3.62 9.04 -30.48
C ALA A 395 -3.40 9.17 -28.97
N PHE A 396 -2.96 10.33 -28.47
CA PHE A 396 -2.75 10.57 -27.05
C PHE A 396 -4.07 10.54 -26.28
N ILE A 397 -5.09 11.26 -26.74
CA ILE A 397 -6.44 11.24 -26.12
C ILE A 397 -7.00 9.81 -26.07
N TYR A 398 -6.87 9.06 -27.16
CA TYR A 398 -7.34 7.67 -27.23
C TYR A 398 -6.55 6.73 -26.32
N ASN A 399 -5.22 6.72 -26.40
CA ASN A 399 -4.39 5.78 -25.64
C ASN A 399 -4.39 6.09 -24.14
N THR A 400 -4.48 7.34 -23.74
CA THR A 400 -4.67 7.70 -22.31
C THR A 400 -5.98 7.18 -21.77
N SER A 401 -7.09 7.31 -22.52
CA SER A 401 -8.39 6.71 -22.15
C SER A 401 -8.29 5.18 -22.05
N LYS A 402 -7.55 4.54 -22.98
CA LYS A 402 -7.32 3.08 -22.98
C LYS A 402 -6.54 2.62 -21.75
N VAL A 403 -5.48 3.33 -21.40
CA VAL A 403 -4.61 3.03 -20.24
C VAL A 403 -5.32 3.29 -18.93
N ALA A 404 -6.10 4.37 -18.85
CA ALA A 404 -6.94 4.71 -17.72
C ALA A 404 -8.12 3.76 -17.52
N LYS A 405 -8.49 2.98 -18.55
CA LYS A 405 -9.77 2.24 -18.65
C LYS A 405 -10.97 3.12 -18.32
N GLN A 406 -10.91 4.39 -18.71
CA GLN A 406 -11.91 5.41 -18.42
C GLN A 406 -12.02 6.33 -19.62
N ASN A 407 -13.23 6.78 -19.94
CA ASN A 407 -13.41 7.77 -21.00
C ASN A 407 -12.98 9.16 -20.48
N LEU A 408 -11.81 9.61 -20.94
CA LEU A 408 -11.16 10.86 -20.53
C LEU A 408 -11.52 12.07 -21.41
N LEU A 409 -12.49 11.95 -22.32
CA LEU A 409 -12.95 13.08 -23.14
C LEU A 409 -13.29 14.33 -22.29
N PRO A 410 -14.01 14.23 -21.14
CA PRO A 410 -14.30 15.40 -20.31
C PRO A 410 -13.04 16.12 -19.81
N PHE A 411 -11.98 15.39 -19.49
CA PHE A 411 -10.72 15.96 -19.03
C PHE A 411 -10.01 16.76 -20.13
N PHE A 412 -9.89 16.17 -21.33
CA PHE A 412 -9.24 16.83 -22.46
C PHE A 412 -10.05 18.03 -22.98
N ASP A 413 -11.38 17.93 -22.96
CA ASP A 413 -12.27 19.03 -23.27
C ASP A 413 -12.04 20.22 -22.33
N LYS A 414 -11.86 19.97 -21.03
CA LYS A 414 -11.58 21.04 -20.05
C LYS A 414 -10.29 21.78 -20.36
N TRP A 415 -9.26 21.09 -20.83
CA TRP A 415 -7.97 21.67 -21.22
C TRP A 415 -7.95 22.31 -22.62
N GLY A 416 -8.99 22.11 -23.44
CA GLY A 416 -9.03 22.58 -24.82
C GLY A 416 -8.16 21.75 -25.76
N LEU A 417 -7.88 20.49 -25.42
CA LEU A 417 -7.22 19.52 -26.32
C LEU A 417 -8.31 18.66 -26.97
N ILE A 418 -8.89 19.15 -28.06
CA ILE A 418 -10.17 18.64 -28.55
C ILE A 418 -10.00 17.38 -29.40
N ALA A 419 -10.75 16.33 -29.04
CA ALA A 419 -10.86 15.11 -29.83
C ALA A 419 -11.73 15.34 -31.08
N THR A 420 -11.31 14.81 -32.24
CA THR A 420 -12.16 14.79 -33.45
C THR A 420 -13.37 13.87 -33.26
N PRO A 421 -14.44 14.02 -34.07
CA PRO A 421 -15.60 13.13 -34.01
C PRO A 421 -15.23 11.64 -34.12
N GLU A 422 -14.26 11.30 -34.97
CA GLU A 422 -13.79 9.92 -35.15
C GLU A 422 -13.10 9.38 -33.89
N THR A 423 -12.27 10.20 -33.23
CA THR A 423 -11.60 9.82 -31.97
C THR A 423 -12.62 9.66 -30.84
N ARG A 424 -13.62 10.53 -30.75
CA ARG A 424 -14.71 10.38 -29.76
C ARG A 424 -15.46 9.08 -29.95
N GLN A 425 -15.88 8.79 -31.18
CA GLN A 425 -16.57 7.53 -31.49
C GLN A 425 -15.71 6.31 -31.14
N LYS A 426 -14.40 6.35 -31.42
CA LYS A 426 -13.47 5.28 -31.04
C LYS A 426 -13.38 5.09 -29.52
N ILE A 427 -13.41 6.17 -28.74
CA ILE A 427 -13.36 6.10 -27.26
C ILE A 427 -14.69 5.61 -26.70
N GLU A 428 -15.81 6.10 -27.21
CA GLU A 428 -17.15 5.68 -26.82
C GLU A 428 -17.35 4.18 -27.08
N ALA A 429 -16.85 3.66 -28.21
CA ALA A 429 -16.89 2.25 -28.54
C ALA A 429 -16.08 1.33 -27.58
N LEU A 430 -15.20 1.89 -26.73
CA LEU A 430 -14.51 1.13 -25.69
C LEU A 430 -15.45 0.78 -24.51
N ASN A 431 -16.63 1.39 -24.42
CA ASN A 431 -17.61 1.20 -23.34
C ASN A 431 -17.06 1.40 -21.92
N TYR A 432 -16.05 2.27 -21.77
CA TYR A 432 -15.56 2.66 -20.45
C TYR A 432 -16.46 3.70 -19.79
N SER A 433 -16.49 3.70 -18.45
CA SER A 433 -17.20 4.72 -17.69
C SER A 433 -16.66 6.12 -18.00
N THR A 434 -17.56 7.08 -18.13
CA THR A 434 -17.19 8.49 -18.34
C THR A 434 -16.59 9.07 -17.06
N LEU A 435 -15.46 9.76 -17.20
CA LEU A 435 -14.85 10.48 -16.09
C LEU A 435 -15.81 11.54 -15.53
N THR A 436 -16.15 11.41 -14.26
CA THR A 436 -16.98 12.37 -13.52
C THR A 436 -16.16 13.17 -12.50
N ALA A 437 -15.06 12.61 -12.00
CA ALA A 437 -14.18 13.30 -11.05
C ALA A 437 -13.48 14.49 -11.74
N PRO A 438 -13.40 15.67 -11.09
CA PRO A 438 -12.79 16.86 -11.68
C PRO A 438 -11.27 16.81 -11.58
N ILE A 439 -10.63 15.83 -12.22
CA ILE A 439 -9.18 15.63 -12.12
C ILE A 439 -8.37 16.80 -12.72
N TRP A 440 -9.01 17.64 -13.55
CA TRP A 440 -8.46 18.92 -14.02
C TRP A 440 -8.29 19.96 -12.90
N GLU A 441 -8.79 19.71 -11.70
CA GLU A 441 -8.60 20.53 -10.49
C GLU A 441 -7.54 19.96 -9.54
N ALA A 442 -6.95 18.80 -9.87
CA ALA A 442 -5.97 18.16 -9.02
C ALA A 442 -4.69 18.99 -8.87
N THR A 443 -4.16 18.99 -7.65
CA THR A 443 -2.85 19.56 -7.27
C THR A 443 -2.06 18.54 -6.45
N ASP A 444 -0.75 18.69 -6.29
CA ASP A 444 0.05 17.78 -5.46
C ASP A 444 -0.45 17.70 -4.00
N SER A 445 -0.83 18.83 -3.40
CA SER A 445 -1.36 18.92 -2.03
C SER A 445 -2.83 18.52 -1.90
N LYS A 446 -3.58 18.54 -3.00
CA LYS A 446 -4.99 18.11 -3.08
C LYS A 446 -5.21 17.29 -4.36
N PRO A 447 -4.74 16.02 -4.39
CA PRO A 447 -4.94 15.17 -5.54
C PRO A 447 -6.42 14.79 -5.67
N VAL A 448 -6.90 14.65 -6.91
CA VAL A 448 -8.24 14.14 -7.23
C VAL A 448 -8.06 12.84 -7.99
N LYS A 449 -8.54 11.73 -7.43
CA LYS A 449 -8.44 10.40 -8.05
C LYS A 449 -9.54 10.21 -9.10
N ALA A 450 -9.20 9.59 -10.22
CA ALA A 450 -10.10 9.48 -11.38
C ALA A 450 -11.17 8.38 -11.23
N ASN A 451 -10.81 7.28 -10.59
CA ASN A 451 -11.67 6.11 -10.37
C ASN A 451 -11.93 5.93 -8.88
N VAL A 452 -13.11 6.33 -8.44
CA VAL A 452 -13.65 5.97 -7.14
C VAL A 452 -14.80 5.00 -7.37
N LEU A 453 -14.49 3.71 -7.38
CA LEU A 453 -15.50 2.65 -7.37
C LEU A 453 -16.28 2.75 -6.06
N LYS A 454 -17.52 2.25 -6.09
CA LYS A 454 -18.34 2.12 -4.89
C LYS A 454 -18.71 0.68 -4.67
N LEU A 455 -18.74 0.30 -3.40
CA LEU A 455 -19.19 -0.99 -2.92
C LEU A 455 -20.30 -0.74 -1.90
N GLY A 456 -21.44 -1.37 -2.04
CA GLY A 456 -22.55 -1.17 -1.12
C GLY A 456 -23.62 -2.24 -1.25
N GLY A 457 -24.70 -2.04 -0.53
CA GLY A 457 -25.88 -2.89 -0.59
C GLY A 457 -26.82 -2.55 0.55
N ARG A 458 -27.57 -3.55 1.02
CA ARG A 458 -28.67 -3.41 1.96
C ARG A 458 -28.64 -4.49 3.03
N VAL A 459 -28.90 -4.09 4.27
CA VAL A 459 -29.24 -5.01 5.36
C VAL A 459 -30.76 -4.94 5.58
N TRP A 460 -31.44 -6.09 5.54
CA TRP A 460 -32.91 -6.14 5.65
C TRP A 460 -33.41 -7.27 6.55
N GLU A 461 -34.64 -7.13 7.03
CA GLU A 461 -35.35 -8.13 7.81
C GLU A 461 -36.01 -9.16 6.88
N ASP A 462 -35.35 -10.32 6.67
CA ASP A 462 -35.88 -11.43 5.87
C ASP A 462 -36.94 -12.20 6.68
N SER A 463 -38.18 -11.75 6.51
CA SER A 463 -39.30 -12.13 7.36
C SER A 463 -39.84 -13.52 7.03
N ASN A 464 -39.61 -14.00 5.80
CA ASN A 464 -40.05 -15.30 5.33
C ASN A 464 -38.93 -16.36 5.31
N GLN A 465 -37.70 -15.97 5.66
CA GLN A 465 -36.51 -16.80 5.82
C GLN A 465 -36.01 -17.42 4.51
N ASN A 466 -36.24 -16.75 3.38
CA ASN A 466 -35.85 -17.27 2.06
C ASN A 466 -34.47 -16.78 1.59
N GLY A 467 -33.82 -15.86 2.30
CA GLY A 467 -32.52 -15.30 1.92
C GLY A 467 -32.52 -14.34 0.73
N MET A 468 -33.70 -13.96 0.23
CA MET A 468 -33.92 -13.05 -0.90
C MET A 468 -34.65 -11.79 -0.43
N GLN A 469 -34.44 -10.66 -1.11
CA GLN A 469 -35.16 -9.43 -0.82
C GLN A 469 -36.56 -9.43 -1.45
N ASP A 470 -37.58 -9.32 -0.61
CA ASP A 470 -38.98 -9.17 -1.04
C ASP A 470 -39.50 -7.73 -0.83
N GLN A 471 -40.45 -7.28 -1.67
CA GLN A 471 -40.99 -5.91 -1.62
C GLN A 471 -41.59 -5.50 -0.25
N SER A 472 -42.07 -6.46 0.53
CA SER A 472 -42.66 -6.20 1.85
C SER A 472 -41.63 -6.10 2.98
N GLU A 473 -40.36 -6.39 2.72
CA GLU A 473 -39.33 -6.55 3.76
C GLU A 473 -38.60 -5.25 4.07
N LYS A 474 -38.49 -4.98 5.37
CA LYS A 474 -37.99 -3.70 5.88
C LYS A 474 -36.47 -3.68 5.93
N GLY A 475 -35.91 -2.48 5.73
CA GLY A 475 -34.50 -2.24 5.96
C GLY A 475 -34.15 -2.24 7.44
N MET A 476 -32.92 -2.60 7.76
CA MET A 476 -32.39 -2.57 9.12
C MET A 476 -31.51 -1.34 9.31
N GLU A 477 -32.00 -0.35 10.05
CA GLU A 477 -31.26 0.89 10.35
C GLU A 477 -30.17 0.70 11.39
N GLY A 478 -29.06 1.41 11.25
CA GLY A 478 -28.03 1.55 12.27
C GLY A 478 -27.10 0.35 12.43
N VAL A 479 -27.20 -0.65 11.55
CA VAL A 479 -26.32 -1.82 11.51
C VAL A 479 -24.93 -1.38 11.08
N ARG A 480 -23.91 -1.76 11.86
CA ARG A 480 -22.50 -1.47 11.53
C ARG A 480 -22.04 -2.39 10.41
N VAL A 481 -21.39 -1.81 9.41
CA VAL A 481 -20.80 -2.53 8.27
C VAL A 481 -19.36 -2.08 8.06
N GLN A 482 -18.45 -3.04 7.90
CA GLN A 482 -17.01 -2.82 7.74
C GLN A 482 -16.53 -3.33 6.38
N LEU A 483 -15.69 -2.53 5.72
CA LEU A 483 -14.95 -2.92 4.51
C LEU A 483 -13.58 -3.45 4.93
N LEU A 484 -13.24 -4.64 4.45
CA LEU A 484 -11.98 -5.31 4.75
C LEU A 484 -11.11 -5.45 3.48
N ASP A 485 -9.79 -5.44 3.66
CA ASP A 485 -8.83 -5.81 2.60
C ASP A 485 -8.76 -7.34 2.39
N LYS A 486 -7.89 -7.78 1.46
CA LYS A 486 -7.66 -9.21 1.17
C LYS A 486 -7.14 -10.02 2.36
N ASP A 487 -6.49 -9.36 3.32
CA ASP A 487 -5.85 -9.97 4.50
C ASP A 487 -6.77 -9.91 5.74
N GLY A 488 -7.94 -9.29 5.62
CA GLY A 488 -8.95 -9.17 6.68
C GLY A 488 -8.81 -7.92 7.55
N ASN A 489 -7.96 -6.96 7.20
CA ASN A 489 -7.82 -5.71 7.96
C ASN A 489 -8.96 -4.74 7.60
N VAL A 490 -9.47 -4.02 8.59
CA VAL A 490 -10.52 -3.00 8.41
C VAL A 490 -9.95 -1.77 7.68
N LEU A 491 -10.55 -1.41 6.55
CA LEU A 491 -10.23 -0.22 5.76
C LEU A 491 -11.17 0.94 6.05
N LYS A 492 -12.47 0.67 6.14
CA LYS A 492 -13.55 1.65 6.36
C LYS A 492 -14.68 1.04 7.17
N GLU A 493 -15.48 1.88 7.80
CA GLU A 493 -16.70 1.50 8.52
C GLU A 493 -17.81 2.51 8.28
N VAL A 494 -19.05 2.01 8.13
CA VAL A 494 -20.27 2.80 7.99
C VAL A 494 -21.41 2.18 8.80
N LYS A 495 -22.54 2.88 8.89
CA LYS A 495 -23.80 2.35 9.41
C LYS A 495 -24.89 2.41 8.33
N THR A 496 -25.80 1.46 8.35
CA THR A 496 -26.96 1.46 7.46
C THR A 496 -27.94 2.60 7.77
N ASN A 497 -28.60 3.12 6.74
CA ASN A 497 -29.65 4.14 6.87
C ASN A 497 -31.02 3.53 7.21
N GLN A 498 -32.09 4.34 7.24
CA GLN A 498 -33.46 3.91 7.55
C GLN A 498 -33.99 2.80 6.62
N GLU A 499 -33.59 2.82 5.36
CA GLU A 499 -33.95 1.81 4.36
C GLU A 499 -33.01 0.59 4.37
N GLY A 500 -32.01 0.57 5.26
CA GLY A 500 -31.03 -0.51 5.42
C GLY A 500 -29.81 -0.40 4.51
N HIS A 501 -29.70 0.65 3.69
CA HIS A 501 -28.61 0.81 2.73
C HIS A 501 -27.31 1.29 3.36
N TYR A 502 -26.18 0.83 2.83
CA TYR A 502 -24.84 1.30 3.17
C TYR A 502 -23.98 1.45 1.90
N LEU A 503 -22.95 2.31 1.98
CA LEU A 503 -22.09 2.62 0.84
C LEU A 503 -20.66 2.91 1.29
N PHE A 504 -19.70 2.24 0.66
CA PHE A 504 -18.29 2.58 0.64
C PHE A 504 -17.95 3.21 -0.70
N ASP A 505 -17.58 4.48 -0.71
CA ASP A 505 -17.10 5.18 -1.91
C ASP A 505 -15.58 5.18 -1.97
N GLY A 506 -15.00 5.81 -3.00
CA GLY A 506 -13.56 6.09 -2.99
C GLY A 506 -12.67 4.88 -3.22
N LEU A 507 -13.19 3.79 -3.78
CA LEU A 507 -12.47 2.51 -3.85
C LEU A 507 -11.69 2.36 -5.16
N ALA A 508 -10.52 1.75 -5.10
CA ALA A 508 -9.76 1.32 -6.27
C ALA A 508 -10.18 -0.09 -6.71
N GLU A 509 -9.85 -0.47 -7.95
CA GLU A 509 -9.94 -1.87 -8.40
C GLU A 509 -9.08 -2.75 -7.48
N ASN A 510 -9.71 -3.63 -6.69
CA ASN A 510 -9.02 -4.56 -5.78
C ASN A 510 -9.96 -5.67 -5.31
N THR A 511 -9.44 -6.59 -4.50
CA THR A 511 -10.22 -7.59 -3.79
C THR A 511 -10.54 -7.10 -2.38
N TYR A 512 -11.82 -7.08 -2.04
CA TYR A 512 -12.35 -6.65 -0.74
C TYR A 512 -13.20 -7.76 -0.11
N ARG A 513 -13.56 -7.59 1.16
CA ARG A 513 -14.68 -8.29 1.80
C ARG A 513 -15.54 -7.29 2.56
N VAL A 514 -16.80 -7.63 2.79
CA VAL A 514 -17.68 -6.87 3.68
C VAL A 514 -18.02 -7.71 4.90
N GLN A 515 -17.97 -7.07 6.07
CA GLN A 515 -18.43 -7.64 7.32
C GLN A 515 -19.60 -6.83 7.88
N VAL A 516 -20.74 -7.49 8.06
CA VAL A 516 -21.93 -6.93 8.67
C VAL A 516 -21.98 -7.38 10.13
N GLU A 517 -22.13 -6.44 11.06
CA GLU A 517 -22.33 -6.76 12.47
C GLU A 517 -23.72 -7.37 12.66
N LYS A 518 -23.77 -8.58 13.22
CA LYS A 518 -25.04 -9.27 13.45
C LYS A 518 -25.92 -8.49 14.45
N PRO A 519 -27.13 -8.04 14.07
CA PRO A 519 -28.02 -7.37 15.01
C PRO A 519 -28.44 -8.27 16.17
N SER A 520 -28.58 -7.70 17.38
CA SER A 520 -29.00 -8.48 18.57
C SER A 520 -30.39 -9.09 18.36
N GLY A 521 -30.53 -10.38 18.68
CA GLY A 521 -31.79 -11.14 18.48
C GLY A 521 -31.99 -11.70 17.07
N TYR A 522 -31.08 -11.42 16.14
CA TYR A 522 -31.15 -11.90 14.76
C TYR A 522 -30.11 -12.99 14.46
N VAL A 523 -30.39 -13.75 13.41
CA VAL A 523 -29.45 -14.62 12.71
C VAL A 523 -29.35 -14.15 11.25
N PHE A 524 -28.24 -14.42 10.57
CA PHE A 524 -28.15 -14.15 9.14
C PHE A 524 -29.01 -15.13 8.35
N ALA A 525 -29.61 -14.62 7.27
CA ALA A 525 -30.38 -15.41 6.33
C ALA A 525 -29.47 -16.35 5.50
N PRO A 526 -30.04 -17.37 4.84
CA PRO A 526 -29.26 -18.26 3.98
C PRO A 526 -28.66 -17.49 2.78
N LYS A 527 -27.36 -17.68 2.57
CA LYS A 527 -26.61 -17.05 1.48
C LYS A 527 -26.99 -17.64 0.11
N GLN A 528 -27.12 -16.77 -0.91
CA GLN A 528 -27.27 -17.14 -2.33
C GLN A 528 -28.39 -18.17 -2.58
N SER A 529 -29.61 -17.84 -2.16
CA SER A 529 -30.74 -18.77 -2.16
C SER A 529 -31.59 -18.73 -3.44
N GLY A 530 -31.54 -17.62 -4.18
CA GLY A 530 -32.28 -17.38 -5.40
C GLY A 530 -31.50 -17.68 -6.69
N GLN A 531 -32.17 -17.49 -7.83
CA GLN A 531 -31.50 -17.43 -9.15
C GLN A 531 -31.00 -16.02 -9.49
N ASP A 532 -31.60 -15.00 -8.89
CA ASP A 532 -31.19 -13.61 -9.04
C ASP A 532 -30.27 -13.22 -7.89
N VAL A 533 -28.97 -13.22 -8.17
CA VAL A 533 -27.93 -12.91 -7.18
C VAL A 533 -27.94 -11.45 -6.73
N THR A 534 -28.68 -10.56 -7.41
CA THR A 534 -28.72 -9.12 -7.08
C THR A 534 -29.66 -8.79 -5.93
N VAL A 535 -30.44 -9.77 -5.47
CA VAL A 535 -31.38 -9.64 -4.34
C VAL A 535 -31.09 -10.68 -3.26
N ASP A 536 -30.03 -11.46 -3.40
CA ASP A 536 -29.65 -12.52 -2.46
C ASP A 536 -28.78 -12.00 -1.33
N SER A 537 -28.85 -12.63 -0.16
CA SER A 537 -27.86 -12.38 0.87
C SER A 537 -26.48 -12.93 0.47
N ASN A 538 -25.42 -12.13 0.64
CA ASN A 538 -24.04 -12.52 0.32
C ASN A 538 -23.19 -12.90 1.54
N VAL A 539 -23.65 -12.56 2.75
CA VAL A 539 -22.93 -12.82 3.99
C VAL A 539 -23.11 -14.26 4.46
N SER A 540 -22.07 -14.83 5.04
CA SER A 540 -22.13 -16.13 5.74
C SER A 540 -22.79 -16.02 7.12
N GLU A 541 -22.92 -17.14 7.84
CA GLU A 541 -23.43 -17.17 9.22
C GLU A 541 -22.61 -16.33 10.22
N THR A 542 -21.36 -15.98 9.86
CA THR A 542 -20.49 -15.09 10.65
C THR A 542 -20.61 -13.62 10.23
N GLY A 543 -21.44 -13.30 9.24
CA GLY A 543 -21.66 -11.93 8.75
C GLY A 543 -20.62 -11.44 7.75
N VAL A 544 -19.75 -12.31 7.23
CA VAL A 544 -18.68 -11.94 6.30
C VAL A 544 -18.96 -12.50 4.90
N THR A 545 -18.73 -11.70 3.87
CA THR A 545 -18.86 -12.10 2.46
C THR A 545 -17.70 -12.98 2.00
N ASP A 546 -17.87 -13.60 0.82
CA ASP A 546 -16.71 -14.06 0.05
C ASP A 546 -15.85 -12.87 -0.42
N ALA A 547 -14.68 -13.17 -0.99
CA ALA A 547 -13.83 -12.17 -1.60
C ALA A 547 -14.52 -11.56 -2.84
N ILE A 548 -14.62 -10.23 -2.86
CA ILE A 548 -15.24 -9.44 -3.92
C ILE A 548 -14.14 -8.78 -4.72
N THR A 549 -13.92 -9.21 -5.96
CA THR A 549 -13.02 -8.52 -6.89
C THR A 549 -13.77 -7.37 -7.53
N LEU A 550 -13.55 -6.16 -7.02
CA LEU A 550 -14.24 -4.96 -7.45
C LEU A 550 -13.59 -4.41 -8.72
N LEU A 551 -14.26 -4.57 -9.87
CA LEU A 551 -13.83 -4.04 -11.17
C LEU A 551 -14.72 -2.91 -11.68
N HIS A 552 -15.92 -2.77 -11.10
CA HIS A 552 -16.91 -1.74 -11.37
C HIS A 552 -17.67 -1.45 -10.08
N GLU A 553 -18.55 -0.43 -10.07
CA GLU A 553 -19.43 -0.22 -8.92
C GLU A 553 -20.32 -1.45 -8.70
N ASP A 554 -20.40 -1.92 -7.46
CA ASP A 554 -21.23 -3.04 -7.06
C ASP A 554 -22.03 -2.66 -5.81
N LEU A 555 -23.35 -2.54 -5.98
CA LEU A 555 -24.30 -2.15 -4.94
C LEU A 555 -25.21 -3.32 -4.53
N THR A 556 -24.79 -4.56 -4.81
CA THR A 556 -25.56 -5.78 -4.57
C THR A 556 -25.00 -6.60 -3.42
N ILE A 557 -24.21 -5.97 -2.52
CA ILE A 557 -23.61 -6.64 -1.36
C ILE A 557 -24.58 -6.56 -0.17
N ASP A 558 -25.43 -7.55 -0.08
CA ASP A 558 -26.66 -7.58 0.67
C ASP A 558 -26.58 -8.57 1.85
N ALA A 559 -27.18 -8.21 2.99
CA ALA A 559 -27.28 -9.07 4.18
C ALA A 559 -28.71 -9.19 4.73
N GLY A 560 -29.33 -10.34 4.53
CA GLY A 560 -30.62 -10.66 5.12
C GLY A 560 -30.43 -11.09 6.57
N VAL A 561 -31.30 -10.62 7.47
CA VAL A 561 -31.30 -11.00 8.88
C VAL A 561 -32.69 -11.37 9.35
N ASN A 562 -32.78 -12.47 10.10
CA ASN A 562 -34.06 -13.07 10.49
C ASN A 562 -34.13 -13.13 12.00
N LYS A 563 -35.29 -12.77 12.55
CA LYS A 563 -35.54 -12.94 13.98
C LYS A 563 -35.43 -14.40 14.38
N LYS A 564 -34.86 -14.64 15.56
CA LYS A 564 -34.69 -15.99 16.08
C LYS A 564 -36.03 -16.59 16.50
N ILE A 565 -36.60 -17.47 15.68
CA ILE A 565 -37.83 -18.22 15.98
C ILE A 565 -37.48 -19.69 16.25
N PHE A 566 -38.06 -20.28 17.31
CA PHE A 566 -37.92 -21.70 17.62
C PHE A 566 -39.04 -22.52 16.97
N LYS A 567 -38.69 -23.61 16.30
CA LYS A 567 -39.63 -24.41 15.47
C LYS A 567 -40.75 -25.07 16.27
N ASP A 568 -40.51 -25.34 17.54
CA ASP A 568 -41.41 -26.00 18.49
C ASP A 568 -42.23 -25.04 19.35
N VAL A 569 -42.15 -23.73 19.11
CA VAL A 569 -42.94 -22.73 19.83
C VAL A 569 -43.95 -22.11 18.86
N PRO A 570 -45.21 -22.57 18.83
CA PRO A 570 -46.23 -22.03 17.94
C PRO A 570 -46.48 -20.54 18.21
N GLN A 571 -46.66 -19.73 17.16
CA GLN A 571 -46.93 -18.28 17.30
C GLN A 571 -48.16 -17.95 18.16
N GLY A 572 -49.18 -18.83 18.16
CA GLY A 572 -50.38 -18.66 19.00
C GLY A 572 -50.23 -19.17 20.43
N HIS A 573 -49.07 -19.69 20.83
CA HIS A 573 -48.86 -20.21 22.18
C HIS A 573 -48.72 -19.07 23.20
N TRP A 574 -49.28 -19.22 24.41
CA TRP A 574 -49.32 -18.16 25.42
C TRP A 574 -47.93 -17.68 25.86
N ALA A 575 -46.92 -18.55 25.83
CA ALA A 575 -45.53 -18.19 26.15
C ALA A 575 -44.72 -17.69 24.95
N PHE A 576 -45.29 -17.63 23.74
CA PHE A 576 -44.54 -17.29 22.52
C PHE A 576 -43.83 -15.94 22.68
N GLN A 577 -44.56 -14.91 23.08
CA GLN A 577 -44.01 -13.56 23.25
C GLN A 577 -42.88 -13.53 24.28
N ALA A 578 -43.07 -14.16 25.43
CA ALA A 578 -42.05 -14.22 26.49
C ALA A 578 -40.78 -14.93 26.03
N ILE A 579 -40.91 -16.10 25.40
CA ILE A 579 -39.76 -16.86 24.87
C ILE A 579 -39.03 -16.04 23.81
N TYR A 580 -39.79 -15.41 22.92
CA TYR A 580 -39.29 -14.62 21.81
C TYR A 580 -38.52 -13.37 22.30
N ASP A 581 -39.10 -12.58 23.21
CA ASP A 581 -38.46 -11.37 23.74
C ASP A 581 -37.21 -11.71 24.55
N LEU A 582 -37.28 -12.74 25.40
CA LEU A 582 -36.11 -13.19 26.17
C LEU A 582 -35.00 -13.77 25.28
N ALA A 583 -35.34 -14.40 24.16
CA ALA A 583 -34.34 -14.85 23.19
C ALA A 583 -33.69 -13.68 22.44
N ASN A 584 -34.45 -12.62 22.14
CA ASN A 584 -33.95 -11.40 21.52
C ASN A 584 -33.02 -10.60 22.44
N GLU A 585 -33.31 -10.60 23.74
CA GLU A 585 -32.44 -10.02 24.76
C GLU A 585 -31.22 -10.92 25.08
N GLY A 586 -31.08 -12.08 24.42
CA GLY A 586 -29.98 -13.01 24.64
C GLY A 586 -30.03 -13.73 26.00
N ILE A 587 -31.13 -13.62 26.74
CA ILE A 587 -31.33 -14.24 28.05
C ILE A 587 -31.60 -15.74 27.87
N ILE A 588 -32.51 -16.08 26.95
CA ILE A 588 -32.89 -17.47 26.64
C ILE A 588 -32.20 -18.00 25.39
N ALA A 589 -31.83 -19.28 25.44
CA ALA A 589 -31.40 -20.06 24.29
C ALA A 589 -32.13 -21.42 24.24
N GLY A 590 -32.37 -21.90 23.02
CA GLY A 590 -32.83 -23.27 22.77
C GLY A 590 -31.67 -24.27 22.74
N TYR A 591 -31.91 -25.50 22.28
CA TYR A 591 -30.91 -26.58 22.24
C TYR A 591 -29.88 -26.46 21.10
N GLY A 592 -29.93 -25.41 20.30
CA GLY A 592 -28.99 -25.16 19.19
C GLY A 592 -29.37 -25.80 17.86
N ASN A 593 -30.39 -26.66 17.83
CA ASN A 593 -30.95 -27.29 16.62
C ASN A 593 -32.20 -26.57 16.06
N GLY A 594 -32.41 -25.31 16.48
CA GLY A 594 -33.62 -24.55 16.18
C GLY A 594 -34.83 -24.87 17.07
N MET A 595 -34.69 -25.75 18.07
CA MET A 595 -35.73 -26.07 19.06
C MET A 595 -35.49 -25.32 20.36
N PHE A 596 -36.55 -24.82 20.97
CA PHE A 596 -36.57 -24.25 22.31
C PHE A 596 -36.51 -25.33 23.40
N GLY A 597 -37.12 -26.50 23.14
CA GLY A 597 -37.41 -27.52 24.16
C GLY A 597 -38.76 -27.28 24.83
N MET A 598 -39.78 -26.87 24.08
CA MET A 598 -41.10 -26.58 24.62
C MET A 598 -41.75 -27.85 25.20
N GLY A 599 -42.22 -27.76 26.45
CA GLY A 599 -42.80 -28.86 27.21
C GLY A 599 -41.80 -29.63 28.08
N ASP A 600 -40.49 -29.45 27.88
CA ASP A 600 -39.48 -30.06 28.76
C ASP A 600 -39.45 -29.36 30.13
N ASP A 601 -39.17 -30.11 31.19
CA ASP A 601 -38.93 -29.55 32.52
C ASP A 601 -37.63 -28.74 32.55
N VAL A 602 -37.66 -27.55 33.17
CA VAL A 602 -36.47 -26.71 33.34
C VAL A 602 -35.60 -27.23 34.48
N THR A 603 -34.28 -27.33 34.23
CA THR A 603 -33.31 -27.78 35.23
C THR A 603 -32.74 -26.63 36.06
N ARG A 604 -32.21 -26.95 37.24
CA ARG A 604 -31.59 -25.98 38.16
C ARG A 604 -30.43 -25.21 37.53
N GLU A 605 -29.59 -25.87 36.74
CA GLU A 605 -28.49 -25.20 36.03
C GLU A 605 -28.99 -24.25 34.92
N GLN A 606 -30.07 -24.61 34.23
CA GLN A 606 -30.67 -23.75 33.21
C GLN A 606 -31.25 -22.50 33.85
N VAL A 607 -31.95 -22.66 34.97
CA VAL A 607 -32.46 -21.54 35.77
C VAL A 607 -31.34 -20.60 36.22
N ALA A 608 -30.20 -21.15 36.66
CA ALA A 608 -29.05 -20.33 37.02
C ALA A 608 -28.54 -19.49 35.82
N ALA A 609 -28.38 -20.11 34.65
CA ALA A 609 -27.95 -19.40 33.45
C ALA A 609 -28.93 -18.28 33.04
N LEU A 610 -30.24 -18.52 33.14
CA LEU A 610 -31.27 -17.54 32.79
C LEU A 610 -31.27 -16.34 33.74
N ILE A 611 -31.24 -16.59 35.06
CA ILE A 611 -31.24 -15.52 36.06
C ILE A 611 -29.94 -14.71 36.01
N TYR A 612 -28.80 -15.38 35.80
CA TYR A 612 -27.51 -14.70 35.68
C TYR A 612 -27.51 -13.68 34.53
N ARG A 613 -28.05 -14.06 33.37
CA ARG A 613 -28.17 -13.17 32.20
C ARG A 613 -29.21 -12.07 32.42
N ALA A 614 -30.36 -12.40 32.99
CA ALA A 614 -31.42 -11.44 33.26
C ALA A 614 -31.00 -10.33 34.24
N LEU A 615 -30.16 -10.65 35.22
CA LEU A 615 -29.64 -9.69 36.20
C LEU A 615 -28.36 -8.97 35.75
N HIS A 616 -27.86 -9.24 34.53
CA HIS A 616 -26.61 -8.69 33.99
C HIS A 616 -25.42 -8.78 34.97
N ILE A 617 -25.24 -9.93 35.61
CA ILE A 617 -24.19 -10.10 36.62
C ILE A 617 -22.80 -9.98 35.97
N GLU A 618 -22.00 -9.06 36.49
CA GLU A 618 -20.61 -8.89 36.06
C GLU A 618 -19.75 -10.10 36.43
N LYS A 619 -18.94 -10.52 35.46
CA LYS A 619 -18.01 -11.65 35.60
C LYS A 619 -16.96 -11.37 36.68
N GLN A 620 -16.65 -12.36 37.53
CA GLN A 620 -15.55 -12.28 38.50
C GLN A 620 -14.49 -13.35 38.22
N ASP A 621 -13.24 -13.06 38.56
CA ASP A 621 -12.11 -13.97 38.31
C ASP A 621 -12.26 -15.33 39.03
N LYS A 622 -12.94 -15.36 40.19
CA LYS A 622 -13.17 -16.60 40.95
C LYS A 622 -14.35 -16.50 41.91
N TYR A 623 -15.22 -17.51 41.88
CA TYR A 623 -16.23 -17.75 42.91
C TYR A 623 -15.82 -18.92 43.82
N GLU A 624 -16.14 -18.83 45.10
CA GLU A 624 -15.98 -19.95 46.03
C GLU A 624 -17.05 -21.02 45.72
N ASN A 625 -16.64 -22.29 45.68
CA ASN A 625 -17.53 -23.40 45.41
C ASN A 625 -17.89 -24.14 46.70
N PRO A 626 -19.11 -23.94 47.25
CA PRO A 626 -19.54 -24.64 48.45
C PRO A 626 -20.12 -26.04 48.17
N TYR A 627 -20.19 -26.46 46.91
CA TYR A 627 -20.89 -27.69 46.51
C TYR A 627 -19.94 -28.80 46.08
N GLY A 628 -20.23 -30.03 46.51
CA GLY A 628 -19.46 -31.23 46.16
C GLY A 628 -19.67 -31.72 44.73
N ASP A 629 -20.76 -31.31 44.07
CA ASP A 629 -21.21 -31.79 42.77
C ASP A 629 -21.16 -30.73 41.66
N ILE A 630 -20.45 -29.62 41.87
CA ILE A 630 -20.24 -28.57 40.86
C ILE A 630 -18.80 -28.59 40.36
N ASP A 631 -18.63 -29.05 39.12
CA ASP A 631 -17.40 -28.94 38.35
C ASP A 631 -17.71 -28.85 36.84
N LYS A 632 -16.66 -28.72 36.01
CA LYS A 632 -16.77 -28.58 34.55
C LYS A 632 -17.38 -29.80 33.84
N ASN A 633 -17.42 -30.97 34.50
CA ASN A 633 -17.99 -32.19 33.96
C ASN A 633 -19.45 -32.38 34.42
N SER A 634 -19.84 -31.85 35.59
CA SER A 634 -21.19 -31.99 36.12
C SER A 634 -22.17 -30.95 35.57
N THR A 635 -21.69 -29.77 35.17
CA THR A 635 -22.52 -28.70 34.60
C THR A 635 -21.73 -27.84 33.61
N MET A 636 -22.47 -27.26 32.65
CA MET A 636 -21.93 -26.27 31.72
C MET A 636 -22.03 -24.82 32.26
N PHE A 637 -22.67 -24.62 33.42
CA PHE A 637 -22.90 -23.30 34.02
C PHE A 637 -22.34 -23.18 35.46
N PRO A 638 -21.09 -23.62 35.74
CA PRO A 638 -20.55 -23.59 37.09
C PRO A 638 -20.42 -22.16 37.61
N GLU A 639 -20.10 -21.21 36.74
CA GLU A 639 -19.91 -19.81 37.12
C GLU A 639 -21.23 -19.16 37.54
N GLU A 640 -22.28 -19.33 36.74
CA GLU A 640 -23.60 -18.77 36.99
C GLU A 640 -24.21 -19.31 38.29
N ILE A 641 -24.06 -20.61 38.55
CA ILE A 641 -24.52 -21.24 39.79
C ILE A 641 -23.82 -20.64 41.01
N LEU A 642 -22.49 -20.50 40.95
CA LEU A 642 -21.70 -19.99 42.08
C LEU A 642 -21.92 -18.50 42.33
N ALA A 643 -22.06 -17.70 41.27
CA ALA A 643 -22.37 -16.28 41.37
C ALA A 643 -23.72 -16.05 42.08
N LEU A 644 -24.76 -16.77 41.65
CA LEU A 644 -26.10 -16.67 42.25
C LEU A 644 -26.17 -17.26 43.66
N THR A 645 -25.34 -18.26 43.96
CA THR A 645 -25.19 -18.80 45.33
C THR A 645 -24.58 -17.77 46.27
N LYS A 646 -23.52 -17.07 45.84
CA LYS A 646 -22.89 -15.99 46.61
C LYS A 646 -23.86 -14.84 46.92
N GLN A 647 -24.79 -14.56 46.01
CA GLN A 647 -25.85 -13.56 46.22
C GLN A 647 -27.03 -14.08 47.08
N GLY A 648 -27.01 -15.36 47.49
CA GLY A 648 -28.08 -15.96 48.28
C GLY A 648 -29.37 -16.27 47.52
N ILE A 649 -29.37 -16.10 46.20
CA ILE A 649 -30.52 -16.36 45.32
C ILE A 649 -30.73 -17.87 45.19
N LEU A 650 -29.65 -18.60 44.91
CA LEU A 650 -29.64 -20.06 44.81
C LEU A 650 -29.00 -20.70 46.04
N LYS A 651 -29.47 -21.91 46.39
CA LYS A 651 -28.92 -22.72 47.48
C LYS A 651 -28.99 -24.20 47.09
N GLY A 652 -27.96 -24.96 47.45
CA GLY A 652 -27.95 -26.42 47.41
C GLY A 652 -28.71 -27.06 48.58
N ASP A 653 -28.69 -28.38 48.61
CA ASP A 653 -29.30 -29.19 49.65
C ASP A 653 -28.47 -29.20 50.95
N ASP A 654 -29.03 -29.78 52.01
CA ASP A 654 -28.36 -29.88 53.31
C ASP A 654 -27.19 -30.88 53.33
N GLN A 655 -26.95 -31.59 52.21
CA GLN A 655 -25.84 -32.54 52.03
C GLN A 655 -24.66 -31.89 51.29
N GLY A 656 -24.76 -30.61 50.95
CA GLY A 656 -23.71 -29.85 50.26
C GLY A 656 -23.68 -30.08 48.75
N ASN A 657 -24.80 -30.47 48.12
CA ASN A 657 -24.92 -30.64 46.67
C ASN A 657 -25.90 -29.63 46.07
N PHE A 658 -25.59 -29.12 44.88
CA PHE A 658 -26.48 -28.22 44.14
C PHE A 658 -27.49 -28.95 43.26
N ARG A 659 -27.13 -30.13 42.73
CA ARG A 659 -27.90 -30.98 41.82
C ARG A 659 -28.26 -30.27 40.51
N PRO A 660 -27.28 -29.92 39.66
CA PRO A 660 -27.49 -29.05 38.49
C PRO A 660 -28.52 -29.60 37.48
N LYS A 661 -28.65 -30.92 37.37
CA LYS A 661 -29.55 -31.59 36.41
C LYS A 661 -30.96 -31.84 36.95
N ASP A 662 -31.20 -31.62 38.24
CA ASP A 662 -32.54 -31.81 38.81
C ASP A 662 -33.50 -30.72 38.29
N THR A 663 -34.76 -31.10 38.12
CA THR A 663 -35.83 -30.18 37.69
C THR A 663 -36.42 -29.46 38.89
N ILE A 664 -36.72 -28.17 38.74
CA ILE A 664 -37.27 -27.37 39.85
C ILE A 664 -38.79 -27.50 39.96
N THR A 665 -39.29 -27.37 41.18
CA THR A 665 -40.72 -27.26 41.47
C THR A 665 -41.21 -25.81 41.37
N ARG A 666 -42.53 -25.61 41.31
CA ARG A 666 -43.14 -24.27 41.34
C ARG A 666 -42.83 -23.49 42.62
N ALA A 667 -42.72 -24.18 43.75
CA ALA A 667 -42.31 -23.57 45.02
C ALA A 667 -40.86 -23.07 44.98
N GLU A 668 -39.96 -23.86 44.42
CA GLU A 668 -38.56 -23.47 44.22
C GLU A 668 -38.44 -22.31 43.22
N MET A 669 -39.18 -22.35 42.10
CA MET A 669 -39.26 -21.25 41.14
C MET A 669 -39.67 -19.95 41.82
N ALA A 670 -40.72 -19.98 42.64
CA ALA A 670 -41.20 -18.78 43.34
C ALA A 670 -40.11 -18.18 44.24
N GLN A 671 -39.33 -19.03 44.91
CA GLN A 671 -38.21 -18.60 45.76
C GLN A 671 -37.08 -17.97 44.98
N VAL A 672 -36.69 -18.58 43.85
CA VAL A 672 -35.64 -18.03 42.99
C VAL A 672 -36.05 -16.67 42.46
N ILE A 673 -37.26 -16.54 41.90
CA ILE A 673 -37.75 -15.28 41.33
C ILE A 673 -37.90 -14.20 42.41
N MET A 674 -38.49 -14.53 43.57
CA MET A 674 -38.61 -13.58 44.69
C MET A 674 -37.25 -13.03 45.12
N LYS A 675 -36.24 -13.89 45.24
CA LYS A 675 -34.90 -13.46 45.68
C LYS A 675 -34.14 -12.70 44.61
N ALA A 676 -34.20 -13.18 43.36
CA ALA A 676 -33.52 -12.57 42.23
C ALA A 676 -34.00 -11.13 41.99
N PHE A 677 -35.31 -10.92 41.99
CA PHE A 677 -35.93 -9.61 41.73
C PHE A 677 -36.35 -8.87 43.00
N LYS A 678 -35.94 -9.36 44.19
CA LYS A 678 -36.19 -8.77 45.51
C LYS A 678 -37.65 -8.36 45.72
N LEU A 679 -38.57 -9.28 45.43
CA LEU A 679 -40.00 -8.99 45.40
C LEU A 679 -40.58 -8.89 46.82
N ASP A 680 -41.32 -7.80 47.06
CA ASP A 680 -42.13 -7.64 48.26
C ASP A 680 -43.46 -8.42 48.17
N VAL A 681 -43.93 -8.92 49.32
CA VAL A 681 -45.26 -9.53 49.43
C VAL A 681 -46.31 -8.42 49.54
N LYS A 682 -47.00 -8.12 48.44
CA LYS A 682 -48.05 -7.08 48.39
C LYS A 682 -49.38 -7.56 49.00
N ALA A 683 -49.65 -8.86 48.95
CA ALA A 683 -50.81 -9.49 49.57
C ALA A 683 -50.53 -10.99 49.84
N PRO A 684 -51.17 -11.60 50.86
CA PRO A 684 -51.06 -13.05 51.08
C PRO A 684 -51.69 -13.82 49.94
N HIS A 685 -51.16 -15.02 49.65
CA HIS A 685 -51.75 -15.89 48.65
C HIS A 685 -53.17 -16.34 49.03
N ASN A 686 -53.96 -16.75 48.04
CA ASN A 686 -55.31 -17.29 48.24
C ASN A 686 -55.44 -18.77 47.82
N PHE A 687 -54.32 -19.49 47.67
CA PHE A 687 -54.31 -20.89 47.29
C PHE A 687 -54.61 -21.86 48.45
N ASN A 688 -55.49 -22.83 48.22
CA ASN A 688 -55.96 -23.81 49.20
C ASN A 688 -54.94 -24.93 49.48
N ASP A 689 -54.02 -25.19 48.54
CA ASP A 689 -52.98 -26.21 48.64
C ASP A 689 -51.63 -25.66 49.15
N VAL A 690 -51.62 -24.45 49.71
CA VAL A 690 -50.45 -23.83 50.32
C VAL A 690 -50.73 -23.58 51.80
N PRO A 691 -50.25 -24.45 52.70
CA PRO A 691 -50.44 -24.28 54.15
C PRO A 691 -49.80 -23.01 54.70
N THR A 692 -50.35 -22.45 55.77
CA THR A 692 -49.84 -21.23 56.42
C THR A 692 -48.44 -21.36 57.01
N ASN A 693 -47.96 -22.59 57.20
CA ASN A 693 -46.62 -22.96 57.65
C ASN A 693 -45.72 -23.47 56.50
N SER A 694 -46.13 -23.33 55.24
CA SER A 694 -45.33 -23.72 54.08
C SER A 694 -44.04 -22.91 54.01
N TRP A 695 -42.91 -23.59 53.76
CA TRP A 695 -41.60 -22.96 53.59
C TRP A 695 -41.54 -22.00 52.39
N ALA A 696 -42.44 -22.15 51.41
CA ALA A 696 -42.54 -21.30 50.23
C ALA A 696 -43.68 -20.27 50.29
N LYS A 697 -44.40 -20.17 51.43
CA LYS A 697 -45.58 -19.30 51.56
C LYS A 697 -45.34 -17.86 51.10
N ASP A 698 -44.28 -17.24 51.58
CA ASP A 698 -44.02 -15.82 51.30
C ASP A 698 -43.59 -15.63 49.83
N ALA A 699 -42.76 -16.54 49.31
CA ALA A 699 -42.37 -16.53 47.90
C ALA A 699 -43.57 -16.72 46.95
N ILE A 700 -44.48 -17.65 47.27
CA ILE A 700 -45.71 -17.87 46.51
C ILE A 700 -46.60 -16.63 46.57
N SER A 701 -46.73 -16.01 47.75
CA SER A 701 -47.48 -14.76 47.92
C SER A 701 -46.86 -13.61 47.13
N ALA A 702 -45.53 -13.50 47.09
CA ALA A 702 -44.81 -12.48 46.33
C ALA A 702 -45.05 -12.63 44.83
N VAL A 703 -44.86 -13.83 44.25
CA VAL A 703 -45.04 -14.02 42.81
C VAL A 703 -46.51 -13.90 42.37
N GLN A 704 -47.47 -14.24 43.22
CA GLN A 704 -48.90 -14.03 42.95
C GLN A 704 -49.25 -12.53 42.99
N SER A 705 -48.88 -11.85 44.08
CA SER A 705 -49.29 -10.46 44.32
C SER A 705 -48.56 -9.44 43.45
N ASN A 706 -47.46 -9.84 42.81
CA ASN A 706 -46.77 -9.07 41.75
C ASN A 706 -47.17 -9.48 40.34
N HIS A 707 -48.20 -10.33 40.17
CA HIS A 707 -48.70 -10.81 38.87
C HIS A 707 -47.65 -11.55 38.02
N ILE A 708 -46.68 -12.19 38.66
CA ILE A 708 -45.63 -12.94 37.97
C ILE A 708 -46.09 -14.36 37.66
N ALA A 709 -46.70 -15.04 38.63
CA ALA A 709 -47.22 -16.39 38.47
C ALA A 709 -48.67 -16.49 38.94
N ALA A 710 -49.51 -17.13 38.12
CA ALA A 710 -50.88 -17.50 38.48
C ALA A 710 -50.95 -18.95 39.00
N GLY A 711 -52.04 -19.29 39.67
CA GLY A 711 -52.35 -20.67 40.06
C GLY A 711 -52.66 -21.57 38.86
N VAL A 712 -52.77 -22.87 39.11
CA VAL A 712 -53.03 -23.89 38.08
C VAL A 712 -54.53 -24.18 37.88
N GLY A 713 -55.41 -23.40 38.54
CA GLY A 713 -56.86 -23.62 38.55
C GLY A 713 -57.38 -24.10 39.91
N GLU A 714 -58.70 -24.09 40.11
CA GLU A 714 -59.39 -24.61 41.32
C GLU A 714 -58.87 -24.06 42.67
N GLY A 715 -58.32 -22.84 42.66
CA GLY A 715 -57.72 -22.24 43.84
C GLY A 715 -56.42 -22.91 44.29
N ARG A 716 -55.67 -23.55 43.37
CA ARG A 716 -54.41 -24.24 43.66
C ARG A 716 -53.20 -23.57 43.05
N PHE A 717 -52.07 -23.61 43.74
CA PHE A 717 -50.75 -23.24 43.22
C PHE A 717 -49.97 -24.44 42.69
N ALA A 718 -50.22 -25.65 43.21
CA ALA A 718 -49.44 -26.87 42.99
C ALA A 718 -47.93 -26.72 43.28
N PRO A 719 -47.53 -26.51 44.56
CA PRO A 719 -46.13 -26.24 44.95
C PRO A 719 -45.10 -27.25 44.43
N ASP A 720 -45.46 -28.54 44.41
CA ASP A 720 -44.55 -29.63 44.05
C ASP A 720 -44.53 -29.95 42.54
N MET A 721 -45.36 -29.29 41.74
CA MET A 721 -45.39 -29.49 40.29
C MET A 721 -44.07 -29.02 39.67
N LYS A 722 -43.52 -29.81 38.74
CA LYS A 722 -42.35 -29.43 37.96
C LYS A 722 -42.69 -28.29 37.00
N VAL A 723 -41.72 -27.42 36.77
CA VAL A 723 -41.88 -26.24 35.92
C VAL A 723 -41.29 -26.53 34.55
N THR A 724 -42.09 -26.34 33.50
CA THR A 724 -41.59 -26.47 32.13
C THR A 724 -40.80 -25.24 31.70
N ARG A 725 -39.97 -25.39 30.66
CA ARG A 725 -39.13 -24.31 30.13
C ARG A 725 -39.95 -23.08 29.72
N GLU A 726 -41.10 -23.28 29.07
CA GLU A 726 -41.99 -22.19 28.65
C GLU A 726 -42.69 -21.51 29.83
N GLN A 727 -43.02 -22.26 30.89
CA GLN A 727 -43.53 -21.68 32.13
C GLN A 727 -42.49 -20.80 32.80
N TYR A 728 -41.24 -21.29 32.91
CA TYR A 728 -40.17 -20.50 33.51
C TYR A 728 -39.86 -19.25 32.70
N ALA A 729 -39.83 -19.35 31.36
CA ALA A 729 -39.66 -18.21 30.46
C ALA A 729 -40.73 -17.13 30.72
N GLN A 730 -42.00 -17.53 30.84
CA GLN A 730 -43.07 -16.58 31.13
C GLN A 730 -42.94 -15.93 32.51
N PHE A 731 -42.59 -16.70 33.55
CA PHE A 731 -42.40 -16.14 34.89
C PHE A 731 -41.23 -15.14 34.91
N LEU A 732 -40.11 -15.49 34.28
CA LEU A 732 -38.95 -14.60 34.19
C LEU A 732 -39.28 -13.32 33.41
N TYR A 733 -39.97 -13.44 32.28
CA TYR A 733 -40.41 -12.30 31.49
C TYR A 733 -41.30 -11.35 32.31
N ASN A 734 -42.30 -11.89 33.02
CA ASN A 734 -43.16 -11.09 33.89
C ASN A 734 -42.39 -10.42 35.01
N ALA A 735 -41.37 -11.08 35.58
CA ALA A 735 -40.54 -10.51 36.65
C ALA A 735 -39.71 -9.33 36.14
N ILE A 736 -39.09 -9.46 34.95
CA ILE A 736 -38.34 -8.37 34.30
C ILE A 736 -39.25 -7.18 33.99
N LEU A 737 -40.47 -7.43 33.46
CA LEU A 737 -41.43 -6.36 33.22
C LEU A 737 -41.87 -5.67 34.51
N ASN A 738 -42.08 -6.44 35.58
CA ASN A 738 -42.44 -5.89 36.89
C ASN A 738 -41.35 -4.96 37.42
N GLU A 739 -40.09 -5.37 37.37
CA GLU A 739 -38.95 -4.55 37.79
C GLU A 739 -38.84 -3.26 36.96
N ARG A 740 -38.94 -3.35 35.62
CA ARG A 740 -38.91 -2.19 34.72
C ARG A 740 -40.04 -1.19 34.98
N SER A 741 -41.19 -1.65 35.48
CA SER A 741 -42.31 -0.78 35.83
C SER A 741 -42.13 -0.03 37.16
N HIS A 742 -41.09 -0.34 37.93
CA HIS A 742 -40.79 0.25 39.24
C HIS A 742 -39.48 1.07 39.23
N GLN A 743 -38.77 1.11 38.09
CA GLN A 743 -37.68 2.05 37.79
C GLN A 743 -38.26 3.29 37.10
#